data_AF-A0A416VVZ4-F1
#
_entry.id   AF-A0A416VVZ4-F1
#
_cell.length_a   1.000
_cell.length_b   1.000
_cell.length_c   1.000
_cell.angle_alpha   90.00
_cell.angle_beta   90.00
_cell.angle_gamma   90.00
#
_symmetry.space_group_name_H-M   'P 1'
#
loop_
_entity.id
_entity.type
_entity.pdbx_description
1 polymer ?
#
loop_
_entity_poly.entity_id
_entity_poly.type
_entity_poly.pdbx_seq_one_letter_code
_entity_poly.pdbx_strand_id
1 'polypeptide(L)'
;MKRILFLLWGLLVFYQVEAQNRKIAFEKTTLREALNKAASEKKLTFVDCYTEYCGPCKTMDALVFTLDSVADFFNSTFVNVKLDMLAEDGKQYADTYKIGAYPSFLLLDQEGKIVYKFVGGKTADVFMAEIRKGMRPDNRVARMNETYASGKYSNDFLREYVQLKLQLLEREECLRLGKEYFDRLTPRERLKAENWFLFEDRVLGGVNSANMRYLLEHWQEFVKEFGEDKVFDRITSLYRDMTEWVLQGWYFNDFERKPEDFEYYKQRIAAIPVHFQQDYLIMMDVSKAVCEGDKSTARKLLEDHIADFDKKNQQVMFGGMSLFPLHEGKHDPQLLNIARKVVQSDGATNLVNYFKSILSPDEVYSGEKYDVQNLKDKIGSTMIVPFFHPTKPLFWYVWDDGSGKRAYYAYDIRTGKRELYDQEVVDSLVRDMFPEQEESVYYSPEFEGDELLAKLQVRGKTFVYDARKRVLLPSKPKKYPEVRPYGVSPDLKYELITKEHNLWLVNKDQKKQVQLTFDGGDDYEFEIPDIEWLTEDGTFYITRKDERQVRTFPLVYSLREPTPVVSEYKYELPGDTLVLRQELFVGNVRTGDFKKVDVERWRGQLLEVLKVADVHDRVFFIRKKGTRDEFELCSADAKTGEVKVILHEVSKPYLNEELFSCRVVNGGKDIFLWSDRSGWGHYYHYSGEGKLLNAVTSGEWTAGRIMKIDTEKKQIYLYGYGKEKGRNPNYTFAYRVGFNGKKITLLTPENATHGVFIHLPGNLIVDNFSRIDTIPRISVRDGNGRLLTVLEEADVSKLLEYGWKFPEQFTVKAADGKTDLYGIMWKPYDFDPSKKYPIVSQVYPGPQTETVWTDFTVFDRYNNTALAQRGIIVVCFGHRGGSPFRDKAYATYGYGNLRDYALADDKYGIEQLGREYAFIDTNRVGIFGHSGGGMMAFAAICTYPDFYKVAVVSSGNHDNRIYNRTWGETYQGIGNDHKFTVKTNQELAKYLKGHLLLVTGEVDNNVHPANTFRVANELILQGKDFDLLVLPGQGHGYDGPYKAYFEKKKRDYFSKYLLNK
;
A
#
# COMPACT_ATOMS: atom_id res chain seq x y z
N MET A 1 -44.69 54.44 -5.75
CA MET A 1 -43.50 54.81 -6.56
C MET A 1 -43.39 53.88 -7.75
N LYS A 2 -44.18 54.18 -8.78
CA LYS A 2 -43.96 53.73 -10.16
C LYS A 2 -42.97 54.72 -10.76
N ARG A 3 -41.95 54.25 -11.48
CA ARG A 3 -40.75 54.98 -11.96
C ARG A 3 -39.67 55.12 -10.89
N ILE A 4 -38.72 54.17 -10.91
CA ILE A 4 -37.31 54.13 -10.46
C ILE A 4 -37.04 52.67 -10.07
N LEU A 5 -37.04 51.79 -11.07
CA LEU A 5 -36.47 50.42 -11.04
C LEU A 5 -36.58 49.77 -12.44
N PHE A 6 -36.63 50.59 -13.49
CA PHE A 6 -36.73 50.18 -14.89
C PHE A 6 -35.46 50.46 -15.69
N LEU A 7 -34.35 50.77 -14.99
CA LEU A 7 -33.04 51.09 -15.60
C LEU A 7 -31.88 50.26 -15.02
N LEU A 8 -32.16 49.28 -14.14
CA LEU A 8 -31.17 48.35 -13.58
C LEU A 8 -31.63 46.88 -13.63
N TRP A 9 -32.63 46.58 -14.47
CA TRP A 9 -33.14 45.22 -14.74
C TRP A 9 -33.22 44.93 -16.26
N GLY A 10 -32.40 45.63 -17.04
CA GLY A 10 -32.20 45.43 -18.49
C GLY A 10 -30.76 45.09 -18.86
N LEU A 11 -29.94 44.66 -17.90
CA LEU A 11 -28.51 44.35 -18.09
C LEU A 11 -28.10 42.97 -17.52
N LEU A 12 -29.06 42.09 -17.24
CA LEU A 12 -28.79 40.71 -16.76
C LEU A 12 -29.76 39.68 -17.37
N VAL A 13 -30.22 39.93 -18.60
CA VAL A 13 -30.79 38.89 -19.48
C VAL A 13 -30.10 39.06 -20.84
N PHE A 14 -29.26 38.07 -21.18
CA PHE A 14 -28.34 37.92 -22.33
C PHE A 14 -26.85 38.01 -21.99
N TYR A 15 -26.41 37.13 -21.09
CA TYR A 15 -25.15 36.42 -21.29
C TYR A 15 -25.44 34.92 -21.09
N GLN A 16 -26.04 34.30 -22.10
CA GLN A 16 -25.56 32.97 -22.45
C GLN A 16 -24.16 33.19 -22.99
N VAL A 17 -23.14 33.03 -22.14
CA VAL A 17 -21.85 32.61 -22.68
C VAL A 17 -22.08 31.16 -23.07
N GLU A 18 -22.50 30.95 -24.31
CA GLU A 18 -22.06 29.73 -24.99
C GLU A 18 -20.54 29.78 -24.91
N ALA A 19 -19.95 28.95 -24.06
CA ALA A 19 -18.58 28.55 -24.26
C ALA A 19 -18.58 27.76 -25.57
N GLN A 20 -18.53 28.47 -26.69
CA GLN A 20 -18.27 27.85 -27.97
C GLN A 20 -16.86 27.30 -27.85
N ASN A 21 -16.72 25.98 -27.73
CA ASN A 21 -15.45 25.30 -27.95
C ASN A 21 -15.03 25.63 -29.40
N ARG A 22 -14.34 26.75 -29.59
CA ARG A 22 -13.97 27.24 -30.92
C ARG A 22 -12.76 26.45 -31.37
N LYS A 23 -12.82 25.96 -32.59
CA LYS A 23 -11.72 25.26 -33.24
C LYS A 23 -11.26 26.01 -34.47
N ILE A 24 -10.03 25.77 -34.90
CA ILE A 24 -9.57 26.22 -36.22
C ILE A 24 -10.58 25.73 -37.27
N ALA A 25 -11.11 26.66 -38.05
CA ALA A 25 -12.08 26.42 -39.10
C ALA A 25 -11.31 26.13 -40.39
N PHE A 26 -11.15 24.83 -40.68
CA PHE A 26 -10.55 24.36 -41.92
C PHE A 26 -11.56 24.41 -43.07
N GLU A 27 -11.15 24.97 -44.20
CA GLU A 27 -11.93 24.99 -45.43
C GLU A 27 -12.19 23.56 -45.92
N LYS A 28 -13.42 23.28 -46.38
CA LYS A 28 -13.79 22.02 -47.03
C LYS A 28 -13.64 22.13 -48.55
N THR A 29 -12.50 22.63 -49.00
CA THR A 29 -12.18 22.90 -50.42
C THR A 29 -10.81 22.33 -50.77
N THR A 30 -10.49 22.29 -52.06
CA THR A 30 -9.14 21.88 -52.50
C THR A 30 -8.10 22.94 -52.11
N LEU A 31 -6.83 22.55 -51.93
CA LEU A 31 -5.75 23.50 -51.65
C LEU A 31 -5.66 24.61 -52.71
N ARG A 32 -5.93 24.29 -53.98
CA ARG A 32 -5.96 25.27 -55.08
C ARG A 32 -7.06 26.32 -54.91
N GLU A 33 -8.25 25.91 -54.49
CA GLU A 33 -9.36 26.84 -54.21
C GLU A 33 -9.09 27.69 -52.97
N ALA A 34 -8.49 27.10 -51.93
CA ALA A 34 -8.07 27.83 -50.74
C ALA A 34 -6.99 28.88 -51.05
N LEU A 35 -6.00 28.58 -51.92
CA LEU A 35 -5.01 29.55 -52.38
C LEU A 35 -5.66 30.70 -53.18
N ASN A 36 -6.63 30.40 -54.05
CA ASN A 36 -7.39 31.45 -54.76
C ASN A 36 -8.16 32.35 -53.79
N LYS A 37 -8.77 31.77 -52.75
CA LYS A 37 -9.44 32.53 -51.69
C LYS A 37 -8.44 33.39 -50.91
N ALA A 38 -7.31 32.82 -50.52
CA ALA A 38 -6.23 33.52 -49.81
C ALA A 38 -5.68 34.71 -50.62
N ALA A 39 -5.51 34.54 -51.94
CA ALA A 39 -5.14 35.62 -52.85
C ALA A 39 -6.18 36.74 -52.89
N SER A 40 -7.48 36.39 -52.92
CA SER A 40 -8.57 37.38 -52.89
C SER A 40 -8.67 38.14 -51.56
N GLU A 41 -8.37 37.46 -50.45
CA GLU A 41 -8.39 38.04 -49.09
C GLU A 41 -7.05 38.65 -48.66
N LYS A 42 -6.01 38.56 -49.49
CA LYS A 42 -4.63 38.97 -49.20
C LYS A 42 -4.07 38.36 -47.91
N LYS A 43 -4.42 37.11 -47.63
CA LYS A 43 -3.92 36.33 -46.47
C LYS A 43 -2.93 35.26 -46.91
N LEU A 44 -2.14 34.75 -45.97
CA LEU A 44 -1.38 33.51 -46.16
C LEU A 44 -2.31 32.30 -46.01
N THR A 45 -1.91 31.18 -46.60
CA THR A 45 -2.61 29.90 -46.40
C THR A 45 -1.85 29.08 -45.36
N PHE A 46 -2.55 28.67 -44.29
CA PHE A 46 -2.04 27.70 -43.32
C PHE A 46 -2.47 26.30 -43.74
N VAL A 47 -1.53 25.36 -43.81
CA VAL A 47 -1.82 23.96 -44.17
C VAL A 47 -1.37 23.01 -43.06
N ASP A 48 -2.32 22.28 -42.49
CA ASP A 48 -2.07 21.12 -41.63
C ASP A 48 -1.97 19.85 -42.48
N CYS A 49 -0.76 19.30 -42.56
CA CYS A 49 -0.44 18.11 -43.34
C CYS A 49 -0.46 16.89 -42.39
N TYR A 50 -1.48 16.05 -42.50
CA TYR A 50 -1.72 14.94 -41.56
C TYR A 50 -1.95 13.60 -42.27
N THR A 51 -2.07 12.53 -41.48
CA THR A 51 -2.61 11.21 -41.91
C THR A 51 -3.52 10.64 -40.81
N GLU A 52 -4.46 9.75 -41.16
CA GLU A 52 -5.44 9.21 -40.21
C GLU A 52 -4.83 8.37 -39.07
N TYR A 53 -3.69 7.72 -39.31
CA TYR A 53 -2.99 6.90 -38.29
C TYR A 53 -2.02 7.71 -37.42
N CYS A 54 -1.85 9.00 -37.69
CA CYS A 54 -0.93 9.86 -36.96
C CYS A 54 -1.46 10.22 -35.56
N GLY A 55 -0.93 9.54 -34.53
CA GLY A 55 -1.25 9.83 -33.12
C GLY A 55 -1.01 11.30 -32.72
N PRO A 56 0.17 11.89 -32.99
CA PRO A 56 0.43 13.29 -32.68
C PRO A 56 -0.49 14.28 -33.40
N CYS A 57 -0.96 13.97 -34.62
CA CYS A 57 -1.92 14.79 -35.35
C CYS A 57 -3.27 14.85 -34.60
N LYS A 58 -3.74 13.71 -34.10
CA LYS A 58 -4.95 13.64 -33.24
C LYS A 58 -4.77 14.43 -31.95
N THR A 59 -3.57 14.43 -31.38
CA THR A 59 -3.25 15.25 -30.20
C THR A 59 -3.33 16.75 -30.52
N MET A 60 -2.82 17.20 -31.66
CA MET A 60 -2.94 18.61 -32.08
C MET A 60 -4.40 19.03 -32.27
N ASP A 61 -5.21 18.19 -32.92
CA ASP A 61 -6.64 18.43 -33.10
C ASP A 61 -7.38 18.54 -31.78
N ALA A 62 -7.09 17.64 -30.83
CA ALA A 62 -7.83 17.55 -29.57
C ALA A 62 -7.42 18.62 -28.56
N LEU A 63 -6.13 18.97 -28.51
CA LEU A 63 -5.55 19.74 -27.41
C LEU A 63 -5.03 21.14 -27.80
N VAL A 64 -4.79 21.40 -29.09
CA VAL A 64 -4.19 22.66 -29.54
C VAL A 64 -5.13 23.45 -30.45
N PHE A 65 -5.72 22.82 -31.46
CA PHE A 65 -6.60 23.49 -32.42
C PHE A 65 -7.97 23.85 -31.85
N THR A 66 -8.32 23.32 -30.68
CA THR A 66 -9.55 23.56 -29.91
C THR A 66 -9.39 24.63 -28.84
N LEU A 67 -8.18 25.19 -28.65
CA LEU A 67 -7.97 26.29 -27.72
C LEU A 67 -8.47 27.59 -28.34
N ASP A 68 -9.37 28.29 -27.66
CA ASP A 68 -10.00 29.51 -28.17
C ASP A 68 -8.99 30.56 -28.66
N SER A 69 -7.89 30.75 -27.93
CA SER A 69 -6.83 31.72 -28.29
C SER A 69 -6.08 31.34 -29.58
N VAL A 70 -5.98 30.05 -29.89
CA VAL A 70 -5.38 29.53 -31.11
C VAL A 70 -6.40 29.63 -32.25
N ALA A 71 -7.61 29.13 -32.03
CA ALA A 71 -8.69 29.15 -33.02
C ALA A 71 -9.00 30.58 -33.50
N ASP A 72 -9.15 31.54 -32.59
CA ASP A 72 -9.45 32.93 -32.92
C ASP A 72 -8.34 33.58 -33.75
N PHE A 73 -7.07 33.31 -33.41
CA PHE A 73 -5.93 33.81 -34.17
C PHE A 73 -5.89 33.23 -35.58
N PHE A 74 -6.02 31.92 -35.73
CA PHE A 74 -5.91 31.26 -37.02
C PHE A 74 -7.08 31.60 -37.95
N ASN A 75 -8.30 31.64 -37.42
CA ASN A 75 -9.50 31.94 -38.20
C ASN A 75 -9.53 33.40 -38.68
N SER A 76 -8.89 34.32 -37.95
CA SER A 76 -8.77 35.73 -38.37
C SER A 76 -7.59 35.99 -39.30
N THR A 77 -6.49 35.22 -39.16
CA THR A 77 -5.20 35.52 -39.81
C THR A 77 -4.98 34.78 -41.12
N PHE A 78 -5.47 33.53 -41.25
CA PHE A 78 -5.15 32.65 -42.37
C PHE A 78 -6.40 32.16 -43.10
N VAL A 79 -6.20 31.70 -44.33
CA VAL A 79 -7.09 30.67 -44.91
C VAL A 79 -6.54 29.31 -44.46
N ASN A 80 -7.32 28.57 -43.67
CA ASN A 80 -6.85 27.33 -43.04
C ASN A 80 -7.28 26.11 -43.86
N VAL A 81 -6.33 25.25 -44.20
CA VAL A 81 -6.55 24.01 -44.94
C VAL A 81 -5.99 22.86 -44.13
N LYS A 82 -6.72 21.75 -44.10
CA LYS A 82 -6.26 20.50 -43.51
C LYS A 82 -6.29 19.42 -44.57
N LEU A 83 -5.16 18.79 -44.81
CA LEU A 83 -4.95 17.93 -45.97
C LEU A 83 -4.37 16.58 -45.53
N ASP A 84 -5.12 15.51 -45.82
CA ASP A 84 -4.61 14.16 -45.63
C ASP A 84 -3.63 13.87 -46.78
N MET A 85 -2.36 13.70 -46.42
CA MET A 85 -1.30 13.52 -47.41
C MET A 85 -1.34 12.15 -48.09
N LEU A 86 -2.19 11.23 -47.63
CA LEU A 86 -2.45 9.94 -48.28
C LEU A 86 -3.75 9.90 -49.08
N ALA A 87 -4.57 10.95 -49.03
CA ALA A 87 -5.72 11.12 -49.90
C ALA A 87 -5.29 11.55 -51.31
N GLU A 88 -6.15 11.32 -52.30
CA GLU A 88 -5.86 11.58 -53.72
C GLU A 88 -5.52 13.07 -53.99
N ASP A 89 -6.15 13.98 -53.27
CA ASP A 89 -5.91 15.42 -53.34
C ASP A 89 -4.58 15.85 -52.68
N GLY A 90 -4.16 15.18 -51.60
CA GLY A 90 -2.96 15.47 -50.83
C GLY A 90 -1.66 14.87 -51.40
N LYS A 91 -1.72 13.68 -52.02
CA LYS A 91 -0.52 12.98 -52.55
C LYS A 91 0.33 13.83 -53.48
N GLN A 92 -0.29 14.61 -54.37
CA GLN A 92 0.42 15.49 -55.31
C GLN A 92 1.22 16.62 -54.61
N TYR A 93 0.85 16.98 -53.37
CA TYR A 93 1.50 18.03 -52.61
C TYR A 93 2.56 17.51 -51.64
N ALA A 94 2.49 16.24 -51.25
CA ALA A 94 3.49 15.60 -50.39
C ALA A 94 4.91 15.71 -50.99
N ASP A 95 5.06 15.37 -52.27
CA ASP A 95 6.33 15.48 -53.00
C ASP A 95 6.71 16.93 -53.32
N THR A 96 5.70 17.76 -53.61
CA THR A 96 5.87 19.19 -53.95
C THR A 96 6.45 19.97 -52.77
N TYR A 97 5.93 19.75 -51.56
CA TYR A 97 6.34 20.44 -50.33
C TYR A 97 7.31 19.63 -49.45
N LYS A 98 7.78 18.49 -49.97
CA LYS A 98 8.78 17.61 -49.33
C LYS A 98 8.38 17.19 -47.91
N ILE A 99 7.15 16.71 -47.74
CA ILE A 99 6.60 16.35 -46.42
C ILE A 99 7.23 15.03 -45.94
N GLY A 100 8.11 15.11 -44.94
CA GLY A 100 8.88 13.96 -44.44
C GLY A 100 8.34 13.31 -43.16
N ALA A 101 7.42 13.96 -42.45
CA ALA A 101 6.79 13.43 -41.24
C ALA A 101 5.46 14.16 -40.93
N TYR A 102 4.63 13.56 -40.06
CA TYR A 102 3.31 14.08 -39.70
C TYR A 102 3.20 14.33 -38.19
N PRO A 103 2.54 15.42 -37.74
CA PRO A 103 2.02 16.51 -38.58
C PRO A 103 3.16 17.38 -39.12
N SER A 104 2.98 17.91 -40.32
CA SER A 104 3.81 18.99 -40.88
C SER A 104 2.92 20.22 -41.11
N PHE A 105 3.46 21.41 -40.85
CA PHE A 105 2.72 22.66 -40.95
C PHE A 105 3.37 23.59 -41.97
N LEU A 106 2.57 24.11 -42.89
CA LEU A 106 3.02 25.03 -43.94
C LEU A 106 2.35 26.39 -43.81
N LEU A 107 3.14 27.45 -44.04
CA LEU A 107 2.62 28.77 -44.39
C LEU A 107 2.97 29.03 -45.86
N LEU A 108 1.95 29.23 -46.68
CA LEU A 108 2.09 29.45 -48.12
C LEU A 108 1.69 30.88 -48.50
N ASP A 109 2.42 31.47 -49.45
CA ASP A 109 2.05 32.74 -50.09
C ASP A 109 0.87 32.58 -51.08
N GLN A 110 0.46 33.67 -51.72
CA GLN A 110 -0.69 33.67 -52.63
C GLN A 110 -0.46 32.81 -53.89
N GLU A 111 0.79 32.56 -54.24
CA GLU A 111 1.22 31.72 -55.36
C GLU A 111 1.46 30.26 -54.95
N GLY A 112 1.26 29.92 -53.67
CA GLY A 112 1.42 28.57 -53.14
C GLY A 112 2.87 28.17 -52.86
N LYS A 113 3.80 29.12 -52.79
CA LYS A 113 5.20 28.86 -52.37
C LYS A 113 5.32 28.84 -50.86
N ILE A 114 6.23 28.02 -50.36
CA ILE A 114 6.50 27.91 -48.92
C ILE A 114 7.15 29.20 -48.41
N VAL A 115 6.46 29.89 -47.52
CA VAL A 115 7.00 30.98 -46.69
C VAL A 115 7.71 30.41 -45.46
N TYR A 116 7.10 29.40 -44.82
CA TYR A 116 7.66 28.73 -43.65
C TYR A 116 7.12 27.31 -43.49
N LYS A 117 7.94 26.43 -42.91
CA LYS A 117 7.60 25.02 -42.64
C LYS A 117 8.18 24.60 -41.30
N PHE A 118 7.43 23.79 -40.54
CA PHE A 118 7.92 23.13 -39.34
C PHE A 118 7.16 21.83 -39.08
N VAL A 119 7.73 20.93 -38.26
CA VAL A 119 7.28 19.53 -38.15
C VAL A 119 7.10 19.08 -36.71
N GLY A 120 6.16 18.15 -36.48
CA GLY A 120 5.89 17.45 -35.24
C GLY A 120 4.83 18.13 -34.36
N GLY A 121 4.12 17.32 -33.56
CA GLY A 121 3.17 17.82 -32.56
C GLY A 121 3.88 18.66 -31.49
N LYS A 122 3.25 19.74 -31.03
CA LYS A 122 3.81 20.70 -30.07
C LYS A 122 2.74 21.16 -29.09
N THR A 123 3.14 21.63 -27.92
CA THR A 123 2.26 22.37 -27.03
C THR A 123 1.85 23.69 -27.67
N ALA A 124 0.72 24.26 -27.25
CA ALA A 124 0.12 25.42 -27.88
C ALA A 124 1.03 26.66 -27.91
N ASP A 125 1.79 26.90 -26.84
CA ASP A 125 2.75 28.00 -26.73
C ASP A 125 3.90 27.87 -27.74
N VAL A 126 4.48 26.68 -27.88
CA VAL A 126 5.57 26.40 -28.83
C VAL A 126 5.05 26.43 -30.27
N PHE A 127 3.85 25.88 -30.51
CA PHE A 127 3.19 25.93 -31.81
C PHE A 127 2.95 27.37 -32.28
N MET A 128 2.38 28.22 -31.41
CA MET A 128 2.14 29.63 -31.71
C MET A 128 3.43 30.43 -31.91
N ALA A 129 4.52 30.08 -31.20
CA ALA A 129 5.82 30.70 -31.41
C ALA A 129 6.40 30.41 -32.80
N GLU A 130 6.29 29.17 -33.29
CA GLU A 130 6.72 28.80 -34.65
C GLU A 130 5.89 29.49 -35.74
N ILE A 131 4.58 29.63 -35.53
CA ILE A 131 3.70 30.37 -36.44
C ILE A 131 4.13 31.84 -36.54
N ARG A 132 4.31 32.53 -35.40
CA ARG A 132 4.77 33.93 -35.38
C ARG A 132 6.14 34.08 -36.01
N LYS A 133 7.03 33.09 -35.85
CA LYS A 133 8.36 33.09 -36.46
C LYS A 133 8.27 32.98 -37.99
N GLY A 134 7.38 32.13 -38.50
CA GLY A 134 7.17 31.96 -39.94
C GLY A 134 6.51 33.15 -40.63
N MET A 135 5.67 33.91 -39.92
CA MET A 135 5.04 35.12 -40.45
C MET A 135 6.01 36.31 -40.66
N ARG A 136 7.26 36.21 -40.18
CA ARG A 136 8.27 37.26 -40.40
C ARG A 136 8.76 37.22 -41.86
N PRO A 137 8.75 38.34 -42.60
CA PRO A 137 9.24 38.39 -43.98
C PRO A 137 10.71 37.98 -44.15
N ASP A 138 11.53 38.18 -43.11
CA ASP A 138 12.96 37.86 -43.06
C ASP A 138 13.27 36.59 -42.25
N ASN A 139 12.32 35.65 -42.19
CA ASN A 139 12.49 34.46 -41.38
C ASN A 139 13.76 33.67 -41.77
N ARG A 140 14.35 32.98 -40.79
CA ARG A 140 15.64 32.30 -40.93
C ARG A 140 15.64 31.31 -42.10
N VAL A 141 14.53 30.64 -42.39
CA VAL A 141 14.43 29.67 -43.49
C VAL A 141 14.52 30.37 -44.83
N ALA A 142 13.75 31.45 -45.04
CA ALA A 142 13.78 32.25 -46.26
C ALA A 142 15.18 32.85 -46.52
N ARG A 143 15.78 33.51 -45.52
CA ARG A 143 17.11 34.13 -45.63
C ARG A 143 18.21 33.12 -45.96
N MET A 144 18.18 31.95 -45.33
CA MET A 144 19.19 30.92 -45.58
C MET A 144 18.96 30.24 -46.95
N ASN A 145 17.72 30.02 -47.38
CA ASN A 145 17.45 29.52 -48.73
C ASN A 145 17.98 30.50 -49.80
N GLU A 146 17.75 31.81 -49.65
CA GLU A 146 18.27 32.85 -50.58
C GLU A 146 19.80 32.90 -50.59
N THR A 147 20.42 32.86 -49.40
CA THR A 147 21.89 32.88 -49.27
C THR A 147 22.50 31.64 -49.93
N TYR A 148 21.91 30.45 -49.74
CA TYR A 148 22.36 29.24 -50.42
C TYR A 148 22.16 29.33 -51.94
N ALA A 149 21.01 29.82 -52.41
CA ALA A 149 20.71 30.00 -53.84
C ALA A 149 21.65 31.00 -54.54
N SER A 150 22.24 31.95 -53.81
CA SER A 150 23.23 32.90 -54.34
C SER A 150 24.56 32.23 -54.77
N GLY A 151 24.82 31.01 -54.30
CA GLY A 151 26.09 30.28 -54.53
C GLY A 151 27.30 30.84 -53.78
N LYS A 152 27.14 31.88 -52.94
CA LYS A 152 28.22 32.54 -52.20
C LYS A 152 28.06 32.35 -50.68
N TYR A 153 28.65 31.29 -50.13
CA TYR A 153 28.54 30.97 -48.71
C TYR A 153 29.80 30.33 -48.09
N SER A 154 30.00 30.55 -46.79
CA SER A 154 31.10 29.97 -46.00
C SER A 154 30.78 28.54 -45.53
N ASN A 155 31.80 27.84 -45.02
CA ASN A 155 31.60 26.55 -44.35
C ASN A 155 30.76 26.68 -43.07
N ASP A 156 30.88 27.78 -42.32
CA ASP A 156 30.00 28.03 -41.16
C ASP A 156 28.53 28.17 -41.56
N PHE A 157 28.26 28.89 -42.66
CA PHE A 157 26.90 28.97 -43.20
C PHE A 157 26.37 27.58 -43.58
N LEU A 158 27.17 26.78 -44.30
CA LEU A 158 26.76 25.46 -44.75
C LEU A 158 26.47 24.53 -43.57
N ARG A 159 27.27 24.58 -42.49
CA ARG A 159 27.01 23.89 -41.22
C ARG A 159 25.64 24.23 -40.65
N GLU A 160 25.38 25.52 -40.47
CA GLU A 160 24.11 25.99 -39.91
C GLU A 160 22.92 25.63 -40.81
N TYR A 161 23.14 25.61 -42.13
CA TYR A 161 22.12 25.28 -43.10
C TYR A 161 21.77 23.79 -43.07
N VAL A 162 22.76 22.89 -42.95
CA VAL A 162 22.52 21.46 -42.74
C VAL A 162 21.73 21.23 -41.45
N GLN A 163 22.12 21.88 -40.35
CA GLN A 163 21.39 21.78 -39.07
C GLN A 163 19.96 22.30 -39.18
N LEU A 164 19.72 23.37 -39.94
CA LEU A 164 18.37 23.84 -40.22
C LEU A 164 17.56 22.79 -40.99
N LYS A 165 18.13 22.16 -42.02
CA LYS A 165 17.43 21.12 -42.78
C LYS A 165 17.11 19.89 -41.96
N LEU A 166 17.99 19.50 -41.02
CA LEU A 166 17.72 18.45 -40.04
C LEU A 166 16.54 18.79 -39.14
N GLN A 167 16.49 20.03 -38.64
CA GLN A 167 15.36 20.53 -37.84
C GLN A 167 14.03 20.52 -38.63
N LEU A 168 14.09 20.69 -39.94
CA LEU A 168 12.94 20.65 -40.85
C LEU A 168 12.58 19.25 -41.35
N LEU A 169 13.36 18.22 -40.98
CA LEU A 169 13.23 16.83 -41.42
C LEU A 169 13.25 16.67 -42.95
N GLU A 170 14.03 17.50 -43.65
CA GLU A 170 14.20 17.44 -45.11
C GLU A 170 15.30 16.42 -45.48
N ARG A 171 15.01 15.12 -45.31
CA ARG A 171 16.01 14.02 -45.35
C ARG A 171 16.95 14.05 -46.55
N GLU A 172 16.40 14.12 -47.78
CA GLU A 172 17.22 14.12 -49.00
C GLU A 172 18.20 15.29 -49.01
N GLU A 173 17.73 16.45 -48.57
CA GLU A 173 18.51 17.68 -48.58
C GLU A 173 19.53 17.75 -47.44
N CYS A 174 19.22 17.13 -46.30
CA CYS A 174 20.19 16.88 -45.24
C CYS A 174 21.33 16.00 -45.75
N LEU A 175 21.03 14.90 -46.44
CA LEU A 175 22.05 13.99 -46.97
C LEU A 175 22.92 14.68 -48.01
N ARG A 176 22.31 15.43 -48.94
CA ARG A 176 23.03 16.16 -49.99
C ARG A 176 23.93 17.26 -49.42
N LEU A 177 23.37 18.15 -48.58
CA LEU A 177 24.10 19.26 -47.98
C LEU A 177 25.10 18.79 -46.92
N GLY A 178 24.75 17.76 -46.16
CA GLY A 178 25.62 17.13 -45.17
C GLY A 178 26.84 16.52 -45.82
N LYS A 179 26.68 15.85 -46.98
CA LYS A 179 27.80 15.38 -47.80
C LYS A 179 28.62 16.54 -48.35
N GLU A 180 27.98 17.55 -48.94
CA GLU A 180 28.66 18.76 -49.44
C GLU A 180 29.50 19.42 -48.33
N TYR A 181 28.97 19.49 -47.11
CA TYR A 181 29.68 20.04 -45.97
C TYR A 181 30.85 19.13 -45.54
N PHE A 182 30.60 17.84 -45.36
CA PHE A 182 31.61 16.87 -44.91
C PHE A 182 32.81 16.77 -45.87
N ASP A 183 32.57 16.85 -47.18
CA ASP A 183 33.61 16.82 -48.22
C ASP A 183 34.49 18.09 -48.21
N ARG A 184 33.98 19.21 -47.69
CA ARG A 184 34.73 20.47 -47.54
C ARG A 184 35.59 20.53 -46.28
N LEU A 185 35.41 19.60 -45.34
CA LEU A 185 36.15 19.57 -44.07
C LEU A 185 37.43 18.73 -44.20
N THR A 186 38.54 19.28 -43.72
CA THR A 186 39.76 18.49 -43.48
C THR A 186 39.56 17.49 -42.34
N PRO A 187 40.36 16.41 -42.24
CA PRO A 187 40.27 15.44 -41.14
C PRO A 187 40.26 16.08 -39.74
N ARG A 188 41.12 17.08 -39.52
CA ARG A 188 41.17 17.83 -38.25
C ARG A 188 39.92 18.66 -37.98
N GLU A 189 39.28 19.19 -39.03
CA GLU A 189 38.03 19.95 -38.89
C GLU A 189 36.82 19.05 -38.60
N ARG A 190 36.81 17.80 -39.11
CA ARG A 190 35.75 16.82 -38.81
C ARG A 190 35.69 16.46 -37.32
N LEU A 191 36.83 16.52 -36.62
CA LEU A 191 36.96 16.23 -35.19
C LEU A 191 36.56 17.42 -34.30
N LYS A 192 36.27 18.60 -34.85
CA LYS A 192 35.87 19.74 -34.02
C LYS A 192 34.48 19.54 -33.42
N ALA A 193 34.29 20.06 -32.20
CA ALA A 193 33.07 19.85 -31.42
C ALA A 193 31.79 20.31 -32.16
N GLU A 194 31.86 21.42 -32.90
CA GLU A 194 30.75 21.93 -33.71
C GLU A 194 30.25 20.96 -34.81
N ASN A 195 31.05 19.96 -35.19
CA ASN A 195 30.77 19.05 -36.30
C ASN A 195 30.32 17.66 -35.82
N TRP A 196 30.23 17.44 -34.52
CA TRP A 196 29.78 16.18 -33.93
C TRP A 196 28.36 15.77 -34.41
N PHE A 197 27.51 16.74 -34.74
CA PHE A 197 26.16 16.49 -35.26
C PHE A 197 26.14 15.65 -36.55
N LEU A 198 27.23 15.66 -37.33
CA LEU A 198 27.37 14.84 -38.55
C LEU A 198 27.41 13.34 -38.26
N PHE A 199 27.76 12.96 -37.03
CA PHE A 199 27.93 11.57 -36.58
C PHE A 199 26.85 11.14 -35.58
N GLU A 200 26.37 12.07 -34.76
CA GLU A 200 25.37 11.78 -33.74
C GLU A 200 23.95 11.64 -34.30
N ASP A 201 23.64 12.42 -35.34
CA ASP A 201 22.33 12.45 -35.96
C ASP A 201 22.08 11.15 -36.75
N ARG A 202 20.87 10.59 -36.64
CA ARG A 202 20.52 9.30 -37.26
C ARG A 202 20.39 9.37 -38.78
N VAL A 203 20.17 10.56 -39.36
CA VAL A 203 20.12 10.75 -40.82
C VAL A 203 21.54 10.83 -41.39
N LEU A 204 22.39 11.67 -40.81
CA LEU A 204 23.75 11.88 -41.32
C LEU A 204 24.75 10.81 -40.86
N GLY A 205 24.66 10.39 -39.60
CA GLY A 205 25.47 9.36 -38.95
C GLY A 205 24.75 8.02 -38.83
N GLY A 206 23.79 7.72 -39.72
CA GLY A 206 22.98 6.50 -39.70
C GLY A 206 23.68 5.23 -40.17
N VAL A 207 22.90 4.14 -40.23
CA VAL A 207 23.33 2.84 -40.76
C VAL A 207 23.91 3.01 -42.18
N ASN A 208 25.08 2.42 -42.43
CA ASN A 208 25.81 2.53 -43.70
C ASN A 208 26.19 3.94 -44.17
N SER A 209 26.04 4.98 -43.35
CA SER A 209 26.43 6.33 -43.77
C SER A 209 27.94 6.49 -43.86
N ALA A 210 28.40 7.33 -44.80
CA ALA A 210 29.82 7.64 -44.96
C ALA A 210 30.42 8.25 -43.69
N ASN A 211 29.66 9.10 -42.99
CA ASN A 211 30.08 9.72 -41.73
C ASN A 211 30.26 8.66 -40.65
N MET A 212 29.35 7.69 -40.57
CA MET A 212 29.45 6.65 -39.55
C MET A 212 30.59 5.65 -39.83
N ARG A 213 30.82 5.31 -41.11
CA ARG A 213 32.01 4.52 -41.50
C ARG A 213 33.29 5.26 -41.13
N TYR A 214 33.36 6.56 -41.38
CA TYR A 214 34.50 7.39 -40.98
C TYR A 214 34.71 7.37 -39.46
N LEU A 215 33.64 7.49 -38.66
CA LEU A 215 33.76 7.41 -37.20
C LEU A 215 34.27 6.05 -36.72
N LEU A 216 33.80 4.94 -37.31
CA LEU A 216 34.27 3.60 -36.96
C LEU A 216 35.73 3.34 -37.36
N GLU A 217 36.18 3.94 -38.47
CA GLU A 217 37.55 3.81 -38.97
C GLU A 217 38.55 4.67 -38.19
N HIS A 218 38.08 5.81 -37.66
CA HIS A 218 38.90 6.80 -36.95
C HIS A 218 38.54 6.93 -35.46
N TRP A 219 37.90 5.93 -34.86
CA TRP A 219 37.30 6.02 -33.52
C TRP A 219 38.28 6.48 -32.42
N GLN A 220 39.56 6.14 -32.54
CA GLN A 220 40.61 6.53 -31.59
C GLN A 220 40.81 8.05 -31.56
N GLU A 221 40.74 8.71 -32.72
CA GLU A 221 40.83 10.16 -32.84
C GLU A 221 39.61 10.84 -32.23
N PHE A 222 38.42 10.26 -32.42
CA PHE A 222 37.20 10.74 -31.78
C PHE A 222 37.22 10.56 -30.26
N VAL A 223 37.68 9.41 -29.75
CA VAL A 223 37.79 9.17 -28.30
C VAL A 223 38.74 10.18 -27.66
N LYS A 224 39.85 10.51 -28.33
CA LYS A 224 40.81 11.50 -27.84
C LYS A 224 40.19 12.90 -27.66
N GLU A 225 39.29 13.30 -28.56
CA GLU A 225 38.69 14.64 -28.54
C GLU A 225 37.36 14.70 -27.76
N PHE A 226 36.58 13.62 -27.75
CA PHE A 226 35.20 13.60 -27.22
C PHE A 226 35.00 12.72 -25.98
N GLY A 227 35.99 11.90 -25.61
CA GLY A 227 35.92 10.93 -24.52
C GLY A 227 35.32 9.57 -24.93
N GLU A 228 35.68 8.54 -24.16
CA GLU A 228 35.27 7.15 -24.41
C GLU A 228 33.75 6.97 -24.36
N ASP A 229 33.11 7.39 -23.27
CA ASP A 229 31.67 7.20 -23.05
C ASP A 229 30.83 7.72 -24.22
N LYS A 230 31.07 8.97 -24.64
CA LYS A 230 30.29 9.63 -25.69
C LYS A 230 30.42 8.93 -27.05
N VAL A 231 31.64 8.50 -27.39
CA VAL A 231 31.92 7.85 -28.67
C VAL A 231 31.41 6.41 -28.66
N PHE A 232 31.66 5.66 -27.59
CA PHE A 232 31.22 4.28 -27.47
C PHE A 232 29.70 4.14 -27.36
N ASP A 233 29.01 5.05 -26.66
CA ASP A 233 27.55 5.08 -26.65
C ASP A 233 26.97 5.30 -28.06
N ARG A 234 27.57 6.20 -28.84
CA ARG A 234 27.11 6.45 -30.21
C ARG A 234 27.38 5.25 -31.12
N ILE A 235 28.57 4.65 -31.02
CA ILE A 235 28.93 3.44 -31.76
C ILE A 235 27.98 2.32 -31.42
N THR A 236 27.83 1.95 -30.15
CA THR A 236 26.95 0.83 -29.75
C THR A 236 25.48 1.08 -30.10
N SER A 237 25.04 2.35 -30.10
CA SER A 237 23.70 2.74 -30.58
C SER A 237 23.47 2.38 -32.05
N LEU A 238 24.48 2.51 -32.92
CA LEU A 238 24.40 2.05 -34.30
C LEU A 238 24.17 0.54 -34.41
N TYR A 239 24.92 -0.26 -33.64
CA TYR A 239 24.80 -1.72 -33.70
C TYR A 239 23.41 -2.17 -33.24
N ARG A 240 22.86 -1.50 -32.22
CA ARG A 240 21.47 -1.70 -31.79
C ARG A 240 20.47 -1.31 -32.88
N ASP A 241 20.57 -0.11 -33.44
CA ASP A 241 19.68 0.38 -34.50
C ASP A 241 19.72 -0.56 -35.73
N MET A 242 20.91 -0.94 -36.17
CA MET A 242 21.12 -1.84 -37.31
C MET A 242 20.52 -3.22 -37.07
N THR A 243 20.78 -3.82 -35.91
CA THR A 243 20.25 -5.14 -35.56
C THR A 243 18.72 -5.11 -35.48
N GLU A 244 18.15 -4.06 -34.87
CA GLU A 244 16.71 -3.86 -34.84
C GLU A 244 16.12 -3.78 -36.25
N TRP A 245 16.72 -2.97 -37.13
CA TRP A 245 16.25 -2.80 -38.50
C TRP A 245 16.30 -4.10 -39.29
N VAL A 246 17.33 -4.93 -39.07
CA VAL A 246 17.42 -6.24 -39.72
C VAL A 246 16.35 -7.20 -39.20
N LEU A 247 16.16 -7.27 -37.87
CA LEU A 247 15.16 -8.14 -37.26
C LEU A 247 13.72 -7.74 -37.64
N GLN A 248 13.46 -6.45 -37.80
CA GLN A 248 12.16 -5.92 -38.27
C GLN A 248 12.00 -5.95 -39.79
N GLY A 249 13.07 -6.28 -40.54
CA GLY A 249 13.10 -6.26 -42.00
C GLY A 249 13.24 -4.87 -42.62
N TRP A 250 13.22 -3.78 -41.83
CA TRP A 250 13.35 -2.40 -42.31
C TRP A 250 14.67 -2.11 -42.99
N TYR A 251 15.76 -2.77 -42.58
CA TYR A 251 17.07 -2.61 -43.21
C TYR A 251 17.00 -2.87 -44.73
N PHE A 252 16.19 -3.84 -45.14
CA PHE A 252 16.09 -4.27 -46.53
C PHE A 252 15.16 -3.41 -47.39
N ASN A 253 14.51 -2.39 -46.80
CA ASN A 253 13.78 -1.38 -47.56
C ASN A 253 14.74 -0.40 -48.24
N ASP A 254 15.85 -0.09 -47.56
CA ASP A 254 16.79 0.95 -47.97
C ASP A 254 18.14 0.39 -48.45
N PHE A 255 18.45 -0.87 -48.12
CA PHE A 255 19.75 -1.49 -48.43
C PHE A 255 19.60 -2.87 -49.07
N GLU A 256 20.49 -3.19 -50.01
CA GLU A 256 20.60 -4.53 -50.59
C GLU A 256 21.00 -5.56 -49.53
N ARG A 257 20.53 -6.80 -49.69
CA ARG A 257 20.92 -7.93 -48.83
C ARG A 257 22.37 -8.34 -49.08
N LYS A 258 23.30 -7.76 -48.33
CA LYS A 258 24.75 -8.04 -48.39
C LYS A 258 25.25 -8.56 -47.04
N PRO A 259 25.42 -9.88 -46.87
CA PRO A 259 25.98 -10.45 -45.64
C PRO A 259 27.35 -9.87 -45.27
N GLU A 260 28.11 -9.39 -46.26
CA GLU A 260 29.42 -8.76 -46.10
C GLU A 260 29.37 -7.47 -45.28
N ASP A 261 28.24 -6.75 -45.27
CA ASP A 261 28.07 -5.55 -44.45
C ASP A 261 28.19 -5.91 -42.96
N PHE A 262 27.53 -6.98 -42.54
CA PHE A 262 27.56 -7.43 -41.13
C PHE A 262 28.93 -7.97 -40.73
N GLU A 263 29.67 -8.58 -41.66
CA GLU A 263 31.06 -8.97 -41.42
C GLU A 263 31.98 -7.76 -41.24
N TYR A 264 31.81 -6.73 -42.07
CA TYR A 264 32.54 -5.47 -41.88
C TYR A 264 32.27 -4.89 -40.49
N TYR A 265 31.00 -4.74 -40.10
CA TYR A 265 30.65 -4.18 -38.79
C TYR A 265 31.12 -5.08 -37.63
N LYS A 266 31.03 -6.40 -37.76
CA LYS A 266 31.58 -7.33 -36.77
C LYS A 266 33.09 -7.15 -36.58
N GLN A 267 33.85 -7.03 -37.68
CA GLN A 267 35.29 -6.77 -37.62
C GLN A 267 35.60 -5.41 -36.98
N ARG A 268 34.79 -4.38 -37.25
CA ARG A 268 34.97 -3.05 -36.65
C ARG A 268 34.72 -3.07 -35.15
N ILE A 269 33.60 -3.62 -34.67
CA ILE A 269 33.32 -3.64 -33.22
C ILE A 269 34.27 -4.53 -32.44
N ALA A 270 34.80 -5.60 -33.04
CA ALA A 270 35.83 -6.44 -32.44
C ALA A 270 37.12 -5.68 -32.10
N ALA A 271 37.42 -4.62 -32.87
CA ALA A 271 38.61 -3.79 -32.68
C ALA A 271 38.41 -2.62 -31.70
N ILE A 272 37.18 -2.37 -31.23
CA ILE A 272 36.82 -1.22 -30.38
C ILE A 272 36.45 -1.74 -28.99
N PRO A 273 37.12 -1.28 -27.90
CA PRO A 273 36.95 -1.83 -26.55
C PRO A 273 35.67 -1.31 -25.86
N VAL A 274 34.50 -1.59 -26.44
CA VAL A 274 33.21 -1.21 -25.87
C VAL A 274 32.78 -2.16 -24.75
N HIS A 275 32.01 -1.66 -23.78
CA HIS A 275 31.32 -2.51 -22.81
C HIS A 275 30.38 -3.50 -23.51
N PHE A 276 30.31 -4.74 -23.01
CA PHE A 276 29.49 -5.81 -23.59
C PHE A 276 29.81 -6.10 -25.06
N GLN A 277 31.08 -5.98 -25.46
CA GLN A 277 31.54 -6.21 -26.83
C GLN A 277 31.03 -7.53 -27.43
N GLN A 278 30.98 -8.59 -26.63
CA GLN A 278 30.52 -9.91 -27.06
C GLN A 278 29.06 -9.91 -27.54
N ASP A 279 28.18 -9.14 -26.90
CA ASP A 279 26.78 -9.00 -27.33
C ASP A 279 26.73 -8.50 -28.77
N TYR A 280 27.46 -7.43 -29.08
CA TYR A 280 27.45 -6.81 -30.41
C TYR A 280 28.04 -7.71 -31.49
N LEU A 281 29.05 -8.52 -31.16
CA LEU A 281 29.58 -9.53 -32.08
C LEU A 281 28.52 -10.56 -32.45
N ILE A 282 27.78 -11.05 -31.46
CA ILE A 282 26.69 -12.02 -31.66
C ILE A 282 25.51 -11.36 -32.38
N MET A 283 25.18 -10.10 -32.08
CA MET A 283 24.14 -9.34 -32.79
C MET A 283 24.44 -9.21 -34.29
N MET A 284 25.72 -9.04 -34.67
CA MET A 284 26.12 -9.04 -36.09
C MET A 284 26.00 -10.43 -36.72
N ASP A 285 26.33 -11.51 -35.99
CA ASP A 285 26.11 -12.88 -36.47
C ASP A 285 24.62 -13.18 -36.69
N VAL A 286 23.76 -12.75 -35.76
CA VAL A 286 22.30 -12.86 -35.91
C VAL A 286 21.84 -12.05 -37.13
N SER A 287 22.31 -10.81 -37.29
CA SER A 287 21.92 -9.95 -38.40
C SER A 287 22.35 -10.52 -39.76
N LYS A 288 23.56 -11.09 -39.82
CA LYS A 288 24.07 -11.80 -41.01
C LYS A 288 23.20 -13.01 -41.36
N ALA A 289 22.91 -13.87 -40.37
CA ALA A 289 22.06 -15.05 -40.58
C ALA A 289 20.66 -14.67 -41.09
N VAL A 290 20.06 -13.60 -40.53
CA VAL A 290 18.77 -13.07 -41.00
C VAL A 290 18.86 -12.51 -42.43
N CYS A 291 19.96 -11.84 -42.78
CA CYS A 291 20.23 -11.34 -44.13
C CYS A 291 20.30 -12.48 -45.17
N GLU A 292 21.01 -13.56 -44.84
CA GLU A 292 21.17 -14.78 -45.65
C GLU A 292 19.89 -15.63 -45.73
N GLY A 293 18.90 -15.35 -44.87
CA GLY A 293 17.69 -16.15 -44.76
C GLY A 293 17.87 -17.42 -43.92
N ASP A 294 19.02 -17.59 -43.26
CA ASP A 294 19.31 -18.69 -42.33
C ASP A 294 18.67 -18.44 -40.96
N LYS A 295 17.35 -18.65 -40.90
CA LYS A 295 16.58 -18.52 -39.67
C LYS A 295 17.01 -19.53 -38.59
N SER A 296 17.57 -20.68 -38.98
CA SER A 296 17.99 -21.73 -38.03
C SER A 296 19.16 -21.25 -37.19
N THR A 297 20.19 -20.71 -37.85
CA THR A 297 21.37 -20.15 -37.16
C THR A 297 20.98 -18.95 -36.31
N ALA A 298 20.12 -18.05 -36.82
CA ALA A 298 19.65 -16.90 -36.05
C ALA A 298 18.92 -17.30 -34.76
N ARG A 299 17.99 -18.28 -34.82
CA ARG A 299 17.30 -18.79 -33.63
C ARG A 299 18.25 -19.43 -32.63
N LYS A 300 19.23 -20.19 -33.12
CA LYS A 300 20.20 -20.88 -32.27
C LYS A 300 21.08 -19.90 -31.49
N LEU A 301 21.59 -18.86 -32.17
CA LEU A 301 22.37 -17.79 -31.54
C LEU A 301 21.55 -17.04 -30.48
N LEU A 302 20.27 -16.76 -30.75
CA LEU A 302 19.36 -16.18 -29.76
C LEU A 302 19.18 -17.09 -28.54
N GLU A 303 18.91 -18.38 -28.76
CA GLU A 303 18.73 -19.38 -27.70
C GLU A 303 19.95 -19.54 -26.80
N ASP A 304 21.15 -19.46 -27.37
CA ASP A 304 22.39 -19.71 -26.67
C ASP A 304 22.90 -18.49 -25.90
N HIS A 305 22.53 -17.27 -26.29
CA HIS A 305 23.20 -16.06 -25.78
C HIS A 305 22.29 -14.95 -25.23
N ILE A 306 21.02 -14.84 -25.65
CA ILE A 306 20.19 -13.66 -25.31
C ILE A 306 20.03 -13.44 -23.80
N ALA A 307 20.00 -14.52 -23.00
CA ALA A 307 19.80 -14.42 -21.55
C ALA A 307 20.97 -13.78 -20.80
N ASP A 308 22.16 -13.78 -21.42
CA ASP A 308 23.41 -13.26 -20.86
C ASP A 308 23.74 -11.84 -21.34
N PHE A 309 22.98 -11.31 -22.32
CA PHE A 309 23.18 -9.96 -22.86
C PHE A 309 22.84 -8.86 -21.83
N ASP A 310 23.45 -7.68 -22.02
CA ASP A 310 23.01 -6.46 -21.33
C ASP A 310 21.52 -6.17 -21.62
N LYS A 311 20.83 -5.56 -20.65
CA LYS A 311 19.39 -5.28 -20.71
C LYS A 311 19.00 -4.45 -21.94
N LYS A 312 19.83 -3.50 -22.37
CA LYS A 312 19.54 -2.70 -23.59
C LYS A 312 19.64 -3.55 -24.85
N ASN A 313 20.58 -4.50 -24.89
CA ASN A 313 20.79 -5.39 -26.03
C ASN A 313 19.70 -6.47 -26.08
N GLN A 314 19.31 -7.04 -24.94
CA GLN A 314 18.15 -7.94 -24.82
C GLN A 314 16.88 -7.32 -25.42
N GLN A 315 16.62 -6.04 -25.11
CA GLN A 315 15.45 -5.33 -25.61
C GLN A 315 15.44 -5.20 -27.15
N VAL A 316 16.59 -5.02 -27.78
CA VAL A 316 16.71 -4.99 -29.24
C VAL A 316 16.45 -6.37 -29.84
N MET A 317 17.01 -7.42 -29.22
CA MET A 317 16.84 -8.79 -29.69
C MET A 317 15.39 -9.29 -29.59
N PHE A 318 14.52 -8.58 -28.85
CA PHE A 318 13.07 -8.81 -28.87
C PHE A 318 12.46 -8.70 -30.27
N GLY A 319 13.02 -7.86 -31.16
CA GLY A 319 12.57 -7.82 -32.57
C GLY A 319 12.68 -9.17 -33.29
N GLY A 320 13.57 -10.05 -32.81
CA GLY A 320 13.79 -11.39 -33.36
C GLY A 320 12.74 -12.42 -32.94
N MET A 321 11.76 -12.08 -32.11
CA MET A 321 10.69 -13.02 -31.73
C MET A 321 9.84 -13.45 -32.94
N SER A 322 9.76 -12.62 -33.97
CA SER A 322 9.11 -12.94 -35.25
C SER A 322 9.76 -14.12 -36.00
N LEU A 323 11.01 -14.47 -35.66
CA LEU A 323 11.71 -15.61 -36.23
C LEU A 323 11.13 -16.94 -35.76
N PHE A 324 10.39 -16.97 -34.65
CA PHE A 324 9.81 -18.16 -34.04
C PHE A 324 8.30 -18.27 -34.36
N PRO A 325 7.88 -19.20 -35.23
CA PRO A 325 6.49 -19.32 -35.64
C PRO A 325 5.61 -19.93 -34.54
N LEU A 326 4.32 -19.58 -34.54
CA LEU A 326 3.29 -20.32 -33.82
C LEU A 326 2.92 -21.58 -34.61
N HIS A 327 2.75 -22.71 -33.93
CA HIS A 327 2.22 -23.95 -34.51
C HIS A 327 0.99 -24.38 -33.71
N GLU A 328 -0.18 -24.42 -34.37
CA GLU A 328 -1.48 -24.77 -33.74
C GLU A 328 -1.79 -23.96 -32.48
N GLY A 329 -1.44 -22.66 -32.48
CA GLY A 329 -1.64 -21.78 -31.33
C GLY A 329 -0.61 -21.95 -30.20
N LYS A 330 0.40 -22.82 -30.37
CA LYS A 330 1.49 -23.02 -29.41
C LYS A 330 2.77 -22.32 -29.86
N HIS A 331 3.50 -21.76 -28.91
CA HIS A 331 4.80 -21.12 -29.12
C HIS A 331 5.89 -22.15 -29.45
N ASP A 332 6.84 -21.76 -30.30
CA ASP A 332 8.00 -22.57 -30.69
C ASP A 332 8.80 -23.06 -29.46
N PRO A 333 9.22 -24.33 -29.38
CA PRO A 333 9.97 -24.85 -28.24
C PRO A 333 11.27 -24.09 -27.92
N GLN A 334 11.99 -23.58 -28.93
CA GLN A 334 13.20 -22.79 -28.70
C GLN A 334 12.87 -21.43 -28.10
N LEU A 335 11.75 -20.82 -28.52
CA LEU A 335 11.24 -19.59 -27.92
C LEU A 335 10.87 -19.79 -26.44
N LEU A 336 10.26 -20.92 -26.10
CA LEU A 336 9.96 -21.27 -24.72
C LEU A 336 11.25 -21.50 -23.90
N ASN A 337 12.29 -22.09 -24.49
CA ASN A 337 13.59 -22.24 -23.81
C ASN A 337 14.25 -20.88 -23.55
N ILE A 338 14.23 -19.99 -24.54
CA ILE A 338 14.66 -18.59 -24.38
C ILE A 338 13.89 -17.91 -23.25
N ALA A 339 12.55 -18.03 -23.27
CA ALA A 339 11.67 -17.44 -22.27
C ALA A 339 12.04 -17.90 -20.85
N ARG A 340 12.29 -19.21 -20.64
CA ARG A 340 12.73 -19.75 -19.35
C ARG A 340 14.06 -19.15 -18.90
N LYS A 341 15.08 -19.14 -19.77
CA LYS A 341 16.41 -18.62 -19.43
C LYS A 341 16.36 -17.12 -19.08
N VAL A 342 15.61 -16.33 -19.84
CA VAL A 342 15.48 -14.88 -19.62
C VAL A 342 14.65 -14.55 -18.38
N VAL A 343 13.59 -15.31 -18.10
CA VAL A 343 12.78 -15.12 -16.87
C VAL A 343 13.56 -15.53 -15.61
N GLN A 344 14.49 -16.46 -15.73
CA GLN A 344 15.36 -16.91 -14.64
C GLN A 344 16.60 -16.04 -14.43
N SER A 345 16.93 -15.13 -15.34
CA SER A 345 18.05 -14.18 -15.21
C SER A 345 17.59 -12.78 -14.76
N ASP A 346 18.52 -11.85 -14.52
CA ASP A 346 18.23 -10.42 -14.29
C ASP A 346 17.93 -9.71 -15.62
N GLY A 347 16.95 -10.23 -16.39
CA GLY A 347 16.63 -9.77 -17.73
C GLY A 347 15.93 -8.40 -17.80
N ALA A 348 15.83 -7.82 -18.99
CA ALA A 348 15.12 -6.57 -19.24
C ALA A 348 13.61 -6.68 -18.90
N THR A 349 13.09 -5.77 -18.07
CA THR A 349 11.74 -5.86 -17.47
C THR A 349 10.63 -6.12 -18.49
N ASN A 350 10.63 -5.44 -19.63
CA ASN A 350 9.59 -5.61 -20.65
C ASN A 350 9.65 -6.99 -21.31
N LEU A 351 10.87 -7.47 -21.60
CA LEU A 351 11.11 -8.78 -22.18
C LEU A 351 10.75 -9.90 -21.21
N VAL A 352 11.13 -9.75 -19.93
CA VAL A 352 10.73 -10.66 -18.86
C VAL A 352 9.21 -10.71 -18.74
N ASN A 353 8.52 -9.56 -18.74
CA ASN A 353 7.06 -9.51 -18.64
C ASN A 353 6.36 -10.18 -19.84
N TYR A 354 6.88 -9.98 -21.06
CA TYR A 354 6.39 -10.69 -22.24
C TYR A 354 6.62 -12.20 -22.13
N PHE A 355 7.82 -12.64 -21.75
CA PHE A 355 8.09 -14.07 -21.61
C PHE A 355 7.29 -14.73 -20.49
N LYS A 356 6.97 -13.97 -19.43
CA LYS A 356 6.04 -14.42 -18.40
C LYS A 356 4.60 -14.61 -18.91
N SER A 357 4.17 -13.89 -19.95
CA SER A 357 2.81 -14.04 -20.48
C SER A 357 2.64 -15.28 -21.39
N ILE A 358 3.74 -15.82 -21.92
CA ILE A 358 3.71 -16.98 -22.84
C ILE A 358 4.15 -18.30 -22.18
N LEU A 359 4.75 -18.26 -21.00
CA LEU A 359 5.09 -19.42 -20.18
C LEU A 359 3.89 -19.85 -19.32
N SER A 360 3.81 -21.14 -18.98
CA SER A 360 2.78 -21.61 -18.06
C SER A 360 2.97 -21.00 -16.66
N PRO A 361 1.89 -20.83 -15.86
CA PRO A 361 2.00 -20.33 -14.49
C PRO A 361 2.82 -21.20 -13.53
N ASP A 362 3.35 -22.34 -13.94
CA ASP A 362 4.32 -23.11 -13.15
C ASP A 362 5.77 -22.86 -13.62
N GLU A 363 5.97 -22.46 -14.88
CA GLU A 363 7.26 -22.11 -15.47
C GLU A 363 7.65 -20.63 -15.25
N VAL A 364 6.66 -19.76 -15.05
CA VAL A 364 6.81 -18.31 -14.79
C VAL A 364 7.39 -18.02 -13.40
N TYR A 365 7.25 -18.95 -12.45
CA TYR A 365 7.34 -18.61 -11.03
C TYR A 365 8.65 -19.10 -10.39
N SER A 366 9.70 -18.28 -10.54
CA SER A 366 10.78 -18.16 -9.54
C SER A 366 10.47 -17.10 -8.47
N GLY A 367 9.27 -16.49 -8.49
CA GLY A 367 8.79 -15.51 -7.50
C GLY A 367 7.28 -15.57 -7.19
N GLU A 368 6.96 -15.92 -5.94
CA GLU A 368 5.85 -15.41 -5.10
C GLU A 368 4.39 -15.67 -5.50
N LYS A 369 4.12 -16.85 -6.09
CA LYS A 369 2.76 -17.40 -6.34
C LYS A 369 1.79 -17.15 -5.17
N TYR A 370 2.25 -17.37 -3.93
CA TYR A 370 1.45 -17.29 -2.70
C TYR A 370 1.72 -16.04 -1.85
N ASP A 371 2.17 -14.95 -2.45
CA ASP A 371 2.10 -13.65 -1.78
C ASP A 371 0.65 -13.35 -1.38
N VAL A 372 0.45 -12.76 -0.20
CA VAL A 372 -0.86 -12.36 0.31
C VAL A 372 -1.67 -11.59 -0.75
N GLN A 373 -1.03 -10.72 -1.53
CA GLN A 373 -1.72 -9.95 -2.57
C GLN A 373 -2.31 -10.83 -3.69
N ASN A 374 -1.70 -11.99 -3.95
CA ASN A 374 -2.13 -12.95 -4.99
C ASN A 374 -3.24 -13.89 -4.49
N LEU A 375 -3.34 -14.08 -3.16
CA LEU A 375 -4.33 -14.94 -2.51
C LEU A 375 -5.66 -14.23 -2.25
N LYS A 376 -5.66 -12.90 -2.15
CA LYS A 376 -6.84 -12.11 -1.75
C LYS A 376 -8.09 -12.35 -2.61
N ASP A 377 -7.90 -12.54 -3.92
CA ASP A 377 -9.02 -12.71 -4.86
C ASP A 377 -9.37 -14.20 -5.06
N LYS A 378 -8.80 -15.10 -4.24
CA LYS A 378 -9.02 -16.56 -4.31
C LYS A 378 -9.85 -17.09 -3.16
N ILE A 379 -10.32 -16.23 -2.26
CA ILE A 379 -11.18 -16.62 -1.15
C ILE A 379 -12.25 -15.56 -0.95
N GLY A 380 -13.46 -16.01 -0.63
CA GLY A 380 -14.56 -15.14 -0.23
C GLY A 380 -14.49 -14.74 1.24
N SER A 381 -15.67 -14.56 1.82
CA SER A 381 -15.81 -14.27 3.25
C SER A 381 -15.39 -15.47 4.11
N THR A 382 -14.74 -15.21 5.24
CA THR A 382 -14.36 -16.24 6.23
C THR A 382 -15.08 -16.09 7.55
N MET A 383 -15.83 -14.99 7.72
CA MET A 383 -16.63 -14.69 8.90
C MET A 383 -17.79 -13.76 8.52
N ILE A 384 -18.79 -13.66 9.38
CA ILE A 384 -19.86 -12.67 9.27
C ILE A 384 -19.91 -11.74 10.48
N VAL A 385 -20.39 -10.52 10.24
CA VAL A 385 -20.83 -9.59 11.28
C VAL A 385 -22.36 -9.50 11.19
N PRO A 386 -23.11 -10.05 12.16
CA PRO A 386 -24.57 -10.02 12.14
C PRO A 386 -25.11 -8.68 12.68
N PHE A 387 -26.12 -8.14 11.99
CA PHE A 387 -26.88 -6.96 12.40
C PHE A 387 -28.24 -7.39 12.94
N PHE A 388 -28.38 -7.46 14.26
CA PHE A 388 -29.58 -7.98 14.93
C PHE A 388 -30.74 -6.97 14.96
N HIS A 389 -31.95 -7.51 14.82
CA HIS A 389 -33.17 -6.80 15.16
C HIS A 389 -33.20 -6.51 16.68
N PRO A 390 -33.63 -5.32 17.15
CA PRO A 390 -33.56 -4.97 18.57
C PRO A 390 -34.30 -5.91 19.54
N THR A 391 -35.35 -6.58 19.08
CA THR A 391 -36.24 -7.39 19.95
C THR A 391 -36.57 -8.79 19.43
N LYS A 392 -36.23 -9.14 18.19
CA LYS A 392 -36.70 -10.37 17.52
C LYS A 392 -35.53 -11.28 17.15
N PRO A 393 -35.69 -12.61 17.09
CA PRO A 393 -34.65 -13.56 16.68
C PRO A 393 -34.39 -13.51 15.16
N LEU A 394 -34.04 -12.31 14.67
CA LEU A 394 -33.86 -11.93 13.28
C LEU A 394 -32.59 -11.08 13.17
N PHE A 395 -31.77 -11.35 12.17
CA PHE A 395 -30.63 -10.50 11.81
C PHE A 395 -30.36 -10.55 10.31
N TRP A 396 -29.55 -9.62 9.83
CA TRP A 396 -28.99 -9.68 8.48
C TRP A 396 -27.47 -9.62 8.50
N TYR A 397 -26.83 -10.07 7.42
CA TYR A 397 -25.38 -10.08 7.26
C TYR A 397 -24.99 -10.06 5.77
N VAL A 398 -23.70 -9.86 5.51
CA VAL A 398 -23.11 -9.86 4.17
C VAL A 398 -22.20 -11.08 4.03
N TRP A 399 -22.21 -11.70 2.85
CA TRP A 399 -21.39 -12.86 2.53
C TRP A 399 -20.92 -12.83 1.08
N ASP A 400 -19.65 -13.16 0.86
CA ASP A 400 -19.06 -13.41 -0.46
C ASP A 400 -18.72 -14.88 -0.54
N ASP A 401 -19.30 -15.59 -1.50
CA ASP A 401 -19.11 -17.02 -1.73
C ASP A 401 -17.78 -17.35 -2.44
N GLY A 402 -16.92 -16.37 -2.64
CA GLY A 402 -15.66 -16.51 -3.37
C GLY A 402 -15.78 -16.14 -4.84
N SER A 403 -16.96 -15.78 -5.35
CA SER A 403 -17.14 -15.21 -6.68
C SER A 403 -16.65 -13.76 -6.79
N GLY A 404 -16.43 -13.08 -5.65
CA GLY A 404 -16.15 -11.65 -5.59
C GLY A 404 -17.41 -10.79 -5.57
N LYS A 405 -18.61 -11.41 -5.63
CA LYS A 405 -19.89 -10.73 -5.46
C LYS A 405 -20.37 -10.86 -4.03
N ARG A 406 -20.71 -9.73 -3.42
CA ARG A 406 -21.26 -9.69 -2.05
C ARG A 406 -22.76 -9.88 -2.07
N ALA A 407 -23.27 -10.95 -1.51
CA ALA A 407 -24.69 -11.17 -1.28
C ALA A 407 -25.11 -10.72 0.13
N TYR A 408 -26.38 -10.35 0.29
CA TYR A 408 -26.94 -9.88 1.57
C TYR A 408 -28.06 -10.82 1.99
N TYR A 409 -27.93 -11.37 3.19
CA TYR A 409 -28.84 -12.38 3.70
C TYR A 409 -29.53 -11.90 4.98
N ALA A 410 -30.76 -12.36 5.18
CA ALA A 410 -31.46 -12.32 6.45
C ALA A 410 -31.64 -13.72 6.99
N TYR A 411 -31.55 -13.86 8.31
CA TYR A 411 -31.83 -15.10 9.01
C TYR A 411 -32.86 -14.85 10.11
N ASP A 412 -33.98 -15.58 10.06
CA ASP A 412 -34.98 -15.66 11.11
C ASP A 412 -35.09 -17.13 11.56
N ILE A 413 -35.15 -17.39 12.86
CA ILE A 413 -35.25 -18.76 13.38
C ILE A 413 -36.48 -19.53 12.85
N ARG A 414 -37.56 -18.83 12.49
CA ARG A 414 -38.83 -19.42 12.02
C ARG A 414 -38.82 -19.67 10.52
N THR A 415 -38.19 -18.79 9.73
CA THR A 415 -38.23 -18.86 8.25
C THR A 415 -36.91 -19.29 7.63
N GLY A 416 -35.83 -19.40 8.40
CA GLY A 416 -34.49 -19.70 7.91
C GLY A 416 -33.79 -18.53 7.21
N LYS A 417 -32.69 -18.86 6.52
CA LYS A 417 -31.90 -17.95 5.70
C LYS A 417 -32.66 -17.59 4.42
N ARG A 418 -32.65 -16.30 4.04
CA ARG A 418 -33.16 -15.81 2.75
C ARG A 418 -32.30 -14.67 2.23
N GLU A 419 -32.16 -14.57 0.92
CA GLU A 419 -31.49 -13.45 0.26
C GLU A 419 -32.38 -12.20 0.27
N LEU A 420 -31.78 -11.03 0.44
CA LEU A 420 -32.48 -9.74 0.50
C LEU A 420 -32.63 -9.05 -0.86
N TYR A 421 -31.66 -9.26 -1.76
CA TYR A 421 -31.65 -8.63 -3.08
C TYR A 421 -31.33 -9.68 -4.13
N ASP A 422 -32.11 -9.73 -5.21
CA ASP A 422 -31.68 -10.34 -6.46
C ASP A 422 -30.90 -9.27 -7.22
N GLN A 423 -29.56 -9.32 -7.16
CA GLN A 423 -28.72 -8.25 -7.70
C GLN A 423 -28.85 -8.09 -9.20
N GLU A 424 -29.06 -9.18 -9.95
CA GLU A 424 -29.25 -9.10 -11.41
C GLU A 424 -30.53 -8.35 -11.75
N VAL A 425 -31.59 -8.57 -10.98
CA VAL A 425 -32.85 -7.82 -11.10
C VAL A 425 -32.67 -6.37 -10.68
N VAL A 426 -32.01 -6.12 -9.55
CA VAL A 426 -31.74 -4.76 -9.08
C VAL A 426 -30.95 -3.99 -10.13
N ASP A 427 -29.88 -4.56 -10.67
CA ASP A 427 -29.05 -3.95 -11.71
C ASP A 427 -29.86 -3.68 -12.98
N SER A 428 -30.76 -4.60 -13.37
CA SER A 428 -31.67 -4.38 -14.50
C SER A 428 -32.62 -3.21 -14.24
N LEU A 429 -33.27 -3.17 -13.08
CA LEU A 429 -34.20 -2.09 -12.71
C LEU A 429 -33.48 -0.75 -12.62
N VAL A 430 -32.25 -0.73 -12.11
CA VAL A 430 -31.41 0.47 -12.05
C VAL A 430 -31.05 0.95 -13.45
N ARG A 431 -30.64 0.06 -14.37
CA ARG A 431 -30.38 0.42 -15.77
C ARG A 431 -31.62 0.96 -16.47
N ASP A 432 -32.79 0.38 -16.24
CA ASP A 432 -34.05 0.85 -16.83
C ASP A 432 -34.44 2.25 -16.30
N MET A 433 -34.18 2.52 -15.02
CA MET A 433 -34.47 3.80 -14.37
C MET A 433 -33.42 4.88 -14.64
N PHE A 434 -32.16 4.48 -14.87
CA PHE A 434 -30.99 5.33 -15.04
C PHE A 434 -30.13 4.81 -16.23
N PRO A 435 -30.56 5.06 -17.48
CA PRO A 435 -29.94 4.45 -18.68
C PRO A 435 -28.60 5.09 -19.10
N GLU A 436 -28.16 6.15 -18.43
CA GLU A 436 -26.91 6.85 -18.76
C GLU A 436 -25.79 6.40 -17.80
N GLN A 437 -24.79 5.67 -18.32
CA GLN A 437 -23.58 5.15 -17.62
C GLN A 437 -23.78 3.96 -16.66
N GLU A 438 -22.65 3.38 -16.26
CA GLU A 438 -22.54 2.32 -15.26
C GLU A 438 -22.74 2.93 -13.86
N GLU A 439 -23.83 2.56 -13.17
CA GLU A 439 -24.24 3.19 -11.91
C GLU A 439 -23.87 2.33 -10.69
N SER A 440 -23.21 2.91 -9.69
CA SER A 440 -22.89 2.22 -8.45
C SER A 440 -24.11 2.12 -7.52
N VAL A 441 -24.50 0.89 -7.18
CA VAL A 441 -25.57 0.60 -6.21
C VAL A 441 -25.00 0.41 -4.81
N TYR A 442 -25.50 1.18 -3.85
CA TYR A 442 -25.14 1.04 -2.44
C TYR A 442 -26.24 0.31 -1.67
N TYR A 443 -25.99 -0.95 -1.31
CA TYR A 443 -26.94 -1.76 -0.56
C TYR A 443 -26.84 -1.49 0.94
N SER A 444 -27.97 -1.23 1.59
CA SER A 444 -28.04 -0.89 3.02
C SER A 444 -29.33 -1.42 3.65
N PRO A 445 -29.46 -2.73 3.96
CA PRO A 445 -30.63 -3.26 4.64
C PRO A 445 -30.91 -2.53 5.97
N GLU A 446 -32.18 -2.27 6.26
CA GLU A 446 -32.56 -1.56 7.49
C GLU A 446 -33.79 -2.17 8.15
N PHE A 447 -33.80 -2.18 9.49
CA PHE A 447 -35.00 -2.49 10.27
C PHE A 447 -35.89 -1.24 10.40
N GLU A 448 -37.17 -1.40 10.05
CA GLU A 448 -38.24 -0.44 10.30
C GLU A 448 -39.35 -1.12 11.12
N GLY A 449 -39.41 -0.77 12.41
CA GLY A 449 -40.24 -1.50 13.36
C GLY A 449 -39.82 -2.97 13.38
N ASP A 450 -40.76 -3.83 12.99
CA ASP A 450 -40.64 -5.29 12.99
C ASP A 450 -40.21 -5.89 11.64
N GLU A 451 -40.10 -5.06 10.60
CA GLU A 451 -39.79 -5.47 9.23
C GLU A 451 -38.34 -5.15 8.88
N LEU A 452 -37.72 -6.04 8.10
CA LEU A 452 -36.41 -5.81 7.50
C LEU A 452 -36.61 -5.43 6.03
N LEU A 453 -36.26 -4.18 5.71
CA LEU A 453 -36.40 -3.63 4.37
C LEU A 453 -35.07 -3.75 3.61
N ALA A 454 -35.13 -4.29 2.40
CA ALA A 454 -34.01 -4.36 1.46
C ALA A 454 -33.78 -2.97 0.82
N LYS A 455 -33.26 -2.02 1.60
CA LYS A 455 -32.99 -0.65 1.14
C LYS A 455 -31.70 -0.57 0.33
N LEU A 456 -31.70 0.27 -0.69
CA LEU A 456 -30.51 0.58 -1.49
C LEU A 456 -30.51 2.04 -1.95
N GLN A 457 -29.34 2.55 -2.31
CA GLN A 457 -29.16 3.91 -2.80
C GLN A 457 -28.50 3.92 -4.17
N VAL A 458 -29.05 4.75 -5.06
CA VAL A 458 -28.52 5.02 -6.41
C VAL A 458 -28.59 6.53 -6.64
N ARG A 459 -27.46 7.17 -6.97
CA ARG A 459 -27.34 8.63 -7.15
C ARG A 459 -27.95 9.46 -6.01
N GLY A 460 -27.74 9.03 -4.77
CA GLY A 460 -28.27 9.70 -3.59
C GLY A 460 -29.77 9.44 -3.32
N LYS A 461 -30.51 8.81 -4.25
CA LYS A 461 -31.92 8.43 -4.05
C LYS A 461 -32.02 7.06 -3.40
N THR A 462 -32.90 6.94 -2.40
CA THR A 462 -33.12 5.68 -1.66
C THR A 462 -34.33 4.94 -2.21
N PHE A 463 -34.21 3.62 -2.34
CA PHE A 463 -35.27 2.72 -2.75
C PHE A 463 -35.38 1.55 -1.78
N VAL A 464 -36.57 0.95 -1.70
CA VAL A 464 -36.79 -0.37 -1.11
C VAL A 464 -37.04 -1.35 -2.26
N TYR A 465 -36.26 -2.43 -2.29
CA TYR A 465 -36.47 -3.52 -3.24
C TYR A 465 -37.57 -4.47 -2.73
N ASP A 466 -38.65 -4.61 -3.48
CA ASP A 466 -39.69 -5.61 -3.24
C ASP A 466 -39.39 -6.85 -4.10
N ALA A 467 -38.79 -7.87 -3.47
CA ALA A 467 -38.39 -9.10 -4.15
C ALA A 467 -39.57 -9.88 -4.77
N ARG A 468 -40.79 -9.76 -4.21
CA ARG A 468 -41.96 -10.49 -4.73
C ARG A 468 -42.50 -9.83 -5.99
N LYS A 469 -42.52 -8.49 -6.01
CA LYS A 469 -42.99 -7.72 -7.16
C LYS A 469 -41.88 -7.44 -8.18
N ARG A 470 -40.60 -7.65 -7.81
CA ARG A 470 -39.41 -7.33 -8.59
C ARG A 470 -39.40 -5.86 -9.04
N VAL A 471 -39.62 -4.94 -8.09
CA VAL A 471 -39.64 -3.48 -8.34
C VAL A 471 -38.85 -2.71 -7.29
N LEU A 472 -38.35 -1.53 -7.67
CA LEU A 472 -37.77 -0.54 -6.76
C LEU A 472 -38.83 0.50 -6.37
N LEU A 473 -39.19 0.52 -5.09
CA LEU A 473 -40.15 1.49 -4.56
C LEU A 473 -39.37 2.68 -3.98
N PRO A 474 -39.66 3.93 -4.40
CA PRO A 474 -39.03 5.11 -3.80
C PRO A 474 -39.22 5.12 -2.29
N SER A 475 -38.11 5.30 -1.57
CA SER A 475 -38.10 5.39 -0.12
C SER A 475 -37.40 6.66 0.30
N LYS A 476 -37.74 7.17 1.47
CA LYS A 476 -36.95 8.24 2.08
C LYS A 476 -35.72 7.63 2.76
N PRO A 477 -34.57 8.31 2.74
CA PRO A 477 -33.48 7.95 3.62
C PRO A 477 -33.98 8.00 5.06
N LYS A 478 -33.53 7.05 5.89
CA LYS A 478 -33.82 7.10 7.32
C LYS A 478 -33.17 8.36 7.87
N LYS A 479 -33.98 9.27 8.42
CA LYS A 479 -33.45 10.38 9.21
C LYS A 479 -32.96 9.80 10.51
N TYR A 480 -31.64 9.61 10.61
CA TYR A 480 -31.01 9.43 11.90
C TYR A 480 -31.26 10.72 12.71
N PRO A 481 -31.53 10.62 14.02
CA PRO A 481 -31.57 11.81 14.86
C PRO A 481 -30.28 12.58 14.63
N GLU A 482 -30.38 13.91 14.51
CA GLU A 482 -29.19 14.76 14.36
C GLU A 482 -28.22 14.38 15.48
N VAL A 483 -27.02 13.96 15.11
CA VAL A 483 -25.98 13.65 16.08
C VAL A 483 -25.75 14.96 16.82
N ARG A 484 -26.12 14.97 18.11
CA ARG A 484 -25.87 16.12 18.98
C ARG A 484 -24.39 16.45 18.87
N PRO A 485 -24.00 17.68 18.45
CA PRO A 485 -22.59 18.02 18.36
C PRO A 485 -21.90 17.80 19.72
N TYR A 486 -20.63 17.39 19.69
CA TYR A 486 -19.86 17.21 20.93
C TYR A 486 -19.88 18.49 21.76
N GLY A 487 -19.93 18.34 23.08
CA GLY A 487 -20.01 19.48 24.00
C GLY A 487 -21.37 20.18 24.05
N VAL A 488 -22.39 19.81 23.25
CA VAL A 488 -23.74 20.37 23.35
C VAL A 488 -24.55 19.63 24.41
N SER A 489 -25.24 20.37 25.29
CA SER A 489 -26.07 19.83 26.36
C SER A 489 -27.28 19.05 25.84
N PRO A 490 -27.83 18.09 26.61
CA PRO A 490 -28.99 17.31 26.18
C PRO A 490 -30.22 18.12 25.78
N ASP A 491 -30.46 19.25 26.44
CA ASP A 491 -31.55 20.18 26.12
C ASP A 491 -31.24 21.16 24.99
N LEU A 492 -30.06 21.05 24.35
CA LEU A 492 -29.56 21.86 23.25
C LEU A 492 -29.35 23.36 23.56
N LYS A 493 -29.46 23.77 24.83
CA LYS A 493 -29.38 25.19 25.25
C LYS A 493 -27.95 25.66 25.53
N TYR A 494 -27.07 24.75 25.90
CA TYR A 494 -25.69 25.05 26.26
C TYR A 494 -24.71 24.29 25.38
N GLU A 495 -23.53 24.85 25.23
CA GLU A 495 -22.44 24.23 24.50
C GLU A 495 -21.10 24.56 25.14
N LEU A 496 -20.26 23.54 25.30
CA LEU A 496 -18.88 23.67 25.73
C LEU A 496 -17.99 23.63 24.50
N ILE A 497 -17.14 24.64 24.36
CA ILE A 497 -16.19 24.76 23.25
C ILE A 497 -14.78 25.02 23.76
N THR A 498 -13.78 24.65 22.96
CA THR A 498 -12.39 25.07 23.17
C THR A 498 -12.13 26.31 22.33
N LYS A 499 -11.66 27.39 22.95
CA LYS A 499 -11.25 28.63 22.29
C LYS A 499 -10.00 29.16 22.97
N GLU A 500 -8.96 29.44 22.18
CA GLU A 500 -7.65 29.88 22.69
C GLU A 500 -7.13 28.92 23.78
N HIS A 501 -7.19 27.61 23.48
CA HIS A 501 -6.82 26.48 24.37
C HIS A 501 -7.60 26.36 25.68
N ASN A 502 -8.58 27.23 25.92
CA ASN A 502 -9.38 27.25 27.15
C ASN A 502 -10.79 26.72 26.91
N LEU A 503 -11.42 26.21 27.96
CA LEU A 503 -12.81 25.76 27.92
C LEU A 503 -13.75 26.95 28.11
N TRP A 504 -14.76 27.06 27.25
CA TRP A 504 -15.78 28.09 27.29
C TRP A 504 -17.17 27.47 27.33
N LEU A 505 -18.06 28.09 28.09
CA LEU A 505 -19.48 27.82 28.12
C LEU A 505 -20.24 28.84 27.26
N VAL A 506 -20.99 28.35 26.29
CA VAL A 506 -21.89 29.12 25.44
C VAL A 506 -23.33 28.83 25.85
N ASN A 507 -24.06 29.87 26.24
CA ASN A 507 -25.53 29.82 26.37
C ASN A 507 -26.14 30.27 25.04
N LYS A 508 -26.76 29.33 24.32
CA LYS A 508 -27.32 29.57 22.97
C LYS A 508 -28.54 30.47 23.01
N ASP A 509 -29.38 30.33 24.02
CA ASP A 509 -30.59 31.14 24.19
C ASP A 509 -30.26 32.61 24.47
N GLN A 510 -29.30 32.84 25.39
CA GLN A 510 -28.89 34.18 25.81
C GLN A 510 -27.82 34.81 24.91
N LYS A 511 -27.27 34.05 23.96
CA LYS A 511 -26.11 34.43 23.12
C LYS A 511 -24.92 34.94 23.96
N LYS A 512 -24.72 34.35 25.13
CA LYS A 512 -23.66 34.71 26.09
C LYS A 512 -22.58 33.64 26.12
N GLN A 513 -21.32 34.06 26.19
CA GLN A 513 -20.17 33.16 26.38
C GLN A 513 -19.47 33.48 27.69
N VAL A 514 -19.02 32.45 28.41
CA VAL A 514 -18.28 32.55 29.67
C VAL A 514 -17.07 31.63 29.59
N GLN A 515 -15.89 32.18 29.82
CA GLN A 515 -14.66 31.39 29.92
C GLN A 515 -14.63 30.64 31.25
N LEU A 516 -14.42 29.32 31.22
CA LEU A 516 -14.38 28.46 32.41
C LEU A 516 -12.94 28.19 32.88
N THR A 517 -11.96 28.20 31.98
CA THR A 517 -10.54 28.02 32.32
C THR A 517 -9.69 29.14 31.74
N PHE A 518 -8.56 29.42 32.38
CA PHE A 518 -7.66 30.52 32.03
C PHE A 518 -6.19 30.08 31.94
N ASP A 519 -5.94 28.78 31.99
CA ASP A 519 -4.62 28.16 32.11
C ASP A 519 -4.21 27.36 30.86
N GLY A 520 -5.07 27.30 29.83
CA GLY A 520 -4.84 26.55 28.61
C GLY A 520 -3.70 27.09 27.77
N GLY A 521 -3.04 26.18 27.05
CA GLY A 521 -1.98 26.49 26.07
C GLY A 521 -1.66 25.25 25.23
N ASP A 522 -0.62 25.34 24.42
CA ASP A 522 -0.09 24.19 23.67
C ASP A 522 0.17 23.01 24.62
N ASP A 523 -0.16 21.80 24.19
CA ASP A 523 -0.05 20.56 24.97
C ASP A 523 -0.88 20.54 26.28
N TYR A 524 -1.84 21.46 26.43
CA TYR A 524 -2.70 21.60 27.61
C TYR A 524 -4.07 22.20 27.30
N GLU A 525 -4.82 21.54 26.41
CA GLU A 525 -6.17 21.92 26.03
C GLU A 525 -7.18 20.78 26.25
N PHE A 526 -8.47 21.12 26.24
CA PHE A 526 -9.55 20.14 26.37
C PHE A 526 -9.97 19.59 25.00
N GLU A 527 -10.15 18.28 24.93
CA GLU A 527 -10.75 17.60 23.78
C GLU A 527 -12.28 17.55 23.97
N ILE A 528 -13.04 18.40 23.26
CA ILE A 528 -14.51 18.47 23.36
C ILE A 528 -15.22 17.11 23.18
N PRO A 529 -14.74 16.18 22.32
CA PRO A 529 -15.30 14.83 22.25
C PRO A 529 -15.24 14.01 23.54
N ASP A 530 -14.38 14.36 24.52
CA ASP A 530 -14.27 13.67 25.81
C ASP A 530 -15.36 14.09 26.82
N ILE A 531 -16.23 15.03 26.46
CA ILE A 531 -17.33 15.47 27.33
C ILE A 531 -18.44 14.42 27.37
N GLU A 532 -18.83 14.08 28.58
CA GLU A 532 -19.95 13.17 28.82
C GLU A 532 -20.96 13.79 29.77
N TRP A 533 -22.21 13.82 29.32
CA TRP A 533 -23.33 14.35 30.09
C TRP A 533 -23.89 13.26 31.00
N LEU A 534 -23.93 13.54 32.30
CA LEU A 534 -24.52 12.63 33.27
C LEU A 534 -26.04 12.77 33.30
N THR A 535 -26.58 13.97 33.04
CA THR A 535 -28.00 14.29 33.25
C THR A 535 -28.50 15.35 32.27
N GLU A 536 -29.82 15.38 32.09
CA GLU A 536 -30.55 16.43 31.35
C GLU A 536 -30.46 17.81 32.03
N ASP A 537 -30.10 17.85 33.32
CA ASP A 537 -29.91 19.10 34.07
C ASP A 537 -28.60 19.83 33.71
N GLY A 538 -27.79 19.28 32.82
CA GLY A 538 -26.55 19.89 32.35
C GLY A 538 -25.32 19.54 33.18
N THR A 539 -25.38 18.50 34.01
CA THR A 539 -24.20 17.97 34.73
C THR A 539 -23.36 17.10 33.78
N PHE A 540 -22.04 17.28 33.81
CA PHE A 540 -21.10 16.61 32.91
C PHE A 540 -19.75 16.33 33.58
N TYR A 541 -18.96 15.48 32.95
CA TYR A 541 -17.52 15.37 33.20
C TYR A 541 -16.72 15.52 31.90
N ILE A 542 -15.44 15.86 32.04
CA ILE A 542 -14.48 15.96 30.93
C ILE A 542 -13.07 15.64 31.43
N THR A 543 -12.25 15.02 30.58
CA THR A 543 -10.83 14.78 30.86
C THR A 543 -9.93 15.78 30.18
N ARG A 544 -8.73 16.00 30.72
CA ARG A 544 -7.65 16.78 30.10
C ARG A 544 -6.32 16.05 30.25
N LYS A 545 -5.44 16.19 29.26
CA LYS A 545 -4.05 15.73 29.31
C LYS A 545 -3.12 16.91 29.51
N ASP A 546 -2.11 16.76 30.37
CA ASP A 546 -1.01 17.71 30.53
C ASP A 546 0.28 17.12 29.98
N GLU A 547 0.69 17.61 28.80
CA GLU A 547 1.88 17.16 28.08
C GLU A 547 2.95 18.25 27.97
N ARG A 548 2.74 19.41 28.63
CA ARG A 548 3.65 20.56 28.57
C ARG A 548 5.07 20.23 29.01
N GLN A 549 5.20 19.36 30.00
CA GLN A 549 6.49 18.93 30.56
C GLN A 549 6.98 17.60 29.99
N VAL A 550 6.19 16.95 29.12
CA VAL A 550 6.61 15.74 28.43
C VAL A 550 7.65 16.14 27.40
N ARG A 551 8.74 15.39 27.35
CA ARG A 551 9.83 15.62 26.42
C ARG A 551 9.34 15.52 24.96
N THR A 552 10.07 16.20 24.09
CA THR A 552 9.83 16.19 22.65
C THR A 552 10.93 15.39 21.94
N PHE A 553 10.53 14.52 21.02
CA PHE A 553 11.43 13.76 20.15
C PHE A 553 11.35 14.30 18.71
N PRO A 554 12.50 14.48 18.04
CA PRO A 554 12.52 14.87 16.63
C PRO A 554 12.50 13.64 15.71
N LEU A 555 11.81 13.75 14.57
CA LEU A 555 11.89 12.85 13.43
C LEU A 555 12.18 13.66 12.16
N VAL A 556 13.11 13.17 11.34
CA VAL A 556 13.46 13.82 10.08
C VAL A 556 12.68 13.16 8.95
N TYR A 557 11.87 13.94 8.25
CA TYR A 557 11.17 13.51 7.03
C TYR A 557 12.02 13.92 5.82
N SER A 558 12.85 13.02 5.28
CA SER A 558 13.78 13.38 4.21
C SER A 558 13.14 13.60 2.85
N LEU A 559 11.94 13.04 2.61
CA LEU A 559 11.25 13.14 1.31
C LEU A 559 10.25 14.30 1.21
N ARG A 560 10.15 15.18 2.22
CA ARG A 560 9.28 16.36 2.11
C ARG A 560 9.92 17.41 1.21
N GLU A 561 9.09 18.01 0.36
CA GLU A 561 9.48 19.08 -0.56
C GLU A 561 9.18 20.46 0.04
N PRO A 562 9.99 21.51 -0.24
CA PRO A 562 11.19 21.51 -1.09
C PRO A 562 12.48 21.05 -0.38
N THR A 563 12.44 20.80 0.93
CA THR A 563 13.60 20.36 1.73
C THR A 563 13.14 19.42 2.86
N PRO A 564 14.03 18.54 3.39
CA PRO A 564 13.74 17.76 4.57
C PRO A 564 13.17 18.60 5.72
N VAL A 565 12.20 18.04 6.45
CA VAL A 565 11.53 18.73 7.58
C VAL A 565 11.66 17.91 8.84
N VAL A 566 11.93 18.57 9.96
CA VAL A 566 11.84 17.97 11.29
C VAL A 566 10.39 18.03 11.76
N SER A 567 9.83 16.88 12.11
CA SER A 567 8.58 16.77 12.85
C SER A 567 8.89 16.43 14.30
N GLU A 568 8.15 17.05 15.21
CA GLU A 568 8.31 16.84 16.64
C GLU A 568 7.07 16.15 17.24
N TYR A 569 7.27 15.33 18.27
CA TYR A 569 6.18 14.65 18.98
C TYR A 569 6.55 14.38 20.44
N LYS A 570 5.53 14.30 21.31
CA LYS A 570 5.69 13.97 22.74
C LYS A 570 5.96 12.48 22.92
N TYR A 571 6.95 12.14 23.76
CA TYR A 571 7.30 10.73 23.96
C TYR A 571 7.96 10.47 25.31
N GLU A 572 7.48 9.53 26.10
CA GLU A 572 8.04 9.25 27.43
C GLU A 572 9.03 8.09 27.41
N LEU A 573 10.18 8.25 28.07
CA LEU A 573 11.14 7.17 28.29
C LEU A 573 11.00 6.55 29.70
N PRO A 574 11.40 5.28 29.92
CA PRO A 574 11.36 4.66 31.22
C PRO A 574 12.27 5.42 32.19
N GLY A 575 11.75 5.73 33.38
CA GLY A 575 12.47 6.52 34.38
C GLY A 575 12.28 8.04 34.28
N ASP A 576 11.65 8.56 33.21
CA ASP A 576 11.30 9.99 33.15
C ASP A 576 10.41 10.38 34.33
N THR A 577 10.75 11.48 35.01
CA THR A 577 9.98 12.00 36.17
C THR A 577 8.92 13.01 35.77
N LEU A 578 9.10 13.67 34.61
CA LEU A 578 8.12 14.56 34.00
C LEU A 578 7.34 13.76 32.95
N VAL A 579 6.16 13.32 33.34
CA VAL A 579 5.30 12.38 32.59
C VAL A 579 3.94 13.00 32.33
N LEU A 580 3.22 12.48 31.33
CA LEU A 580 1.84 12.81 31.02
C LEU A 580 1.00 12.70 32.29
N ARG A 581 0.22 13.75 32.56
CA ARG A 581 -0.78 13.75 33.64
C ARG A 581 -2.17 13.78 33.03
N GLN A 582 -3.05 12.93 33.54
CA GLN A 582 -4.46 12.94 33.18
C GLN A 582 -5.27 13.58 34.31
N GLU A 583 -6.11 14.52 33.94
CA GLU A 583 -6.98 15.28 34.82
C GLU A 583 -8.44 14.94 34.53
N LEU A 584 -9.28 14.98 35.55
CA LEU A 584 -10.73 14.83 35.45
C LEU A 584 -11.40 16.06 36.02
N PHE A 585 -12.44 16.54 35.34
CA PHE A 585 -13.25 17.66 35.78
C PHE A 585 -14.72 17.26 35.80
N VAL A 586 -15.47 17.82 36.73
CA VAL A 586 -16.93 17.75 36.77
C VAL A 586 -17.51 19.16 36.77
N GLY A 587 -18.67 19.33 36.16
CA GLY A 587 -19.31 20.63 36.10
C GLY A 587 -20.81 20.56 35.84
N ASN A 588 -21.46 21.71 35.96
CA ASN A 588 -22.85 21.92 35.59
C ASN A 588 -23.01 23.23 34.80
N VAL A 589 -23.47 23.12 33.56
CA VAL A 589 -23.58 24.29 32.66
C VAL A 589 -24.66 25.29 33.04
N ARG A 590 -25.63 24.92 33.89
CA ARG A 590 -26.69 25.83 34.35
C ARG A 590 -26.25 26.68 35.53
N THR A 591 -25.50 26.08 36.47
CA THR A 591 -24.95 26.81 37.61
C THR A 591 -23.66 27.54 37.26
N GLY A 592 -22.94 27.08 36.24
CA GLY A 592 -21.59 27.54 35.89
C GLY A 592 -20.51 26.90 36.75
N ASP A 593 -20.85 25.92 37.57
CA ASP A 593 -19.87 25.18 38.38
C ASP A 593 -18.96 24.35 37.47
N PHE A 594 -17.65 24.48 37.67
CA PHE A 594 -16.65 23.68 36.99
C PHE A 594 -15.47 23.47 37.93
N LYS A 595 -15.12 22.21 38.22
CA LYS A 595 -14.09 21.88 39.20
C LYS A 595 -13.23 20.70 38.76
N LYS A 596 -11.95 20.75 39.13
CA LYS A 596 -11.03 19.63 39.01
C LYS A 596 -11.29 18.61 40.11
N VAL A 597 -11.29 17.33 39.76
CA VAL A 597 -11.38 16.19 40.67
C VAL A 597 -9.97 15.74 41.05
N ASP A 598 -9.73 15.49 42.35
CA ASP A 598 -8.43 14.99 42.83
C ASP A 598 -8.26 13.49 42.55
N VAL A 599 -7.83 13.18 41.33
CA VAL A 599 -7.62 11.81 40.85
C VAL A 599 -6.18 11.31 41.03
N GLU A 600 -5.25 12.17 41.44
CA GLU A 600 -3.83 11.86 41.48
C GLU A 600 -3.49 10.90 42.63
N ARG A 601 -2.73 9.85 42.32
CA ARG A 601 -2.33 8.81 43.29
C ARG A 601 -0.94 8.30 43.03
N TRP A 602 -0.62 8.06 41.76
CA TRP A 602 0.69 7.57 41.34
C TRP A 602 1.22 8.39 40.16
N ARG A 603 2.54 8.54 40.14
CA ARG A 603 3.25 9.13 39.01
C ARG A 603 2.95 8.34 37.73
N GLY A 604 2.58 9.04 36.66
CA GLY A 604 2.37 8.47 35.33
C GLY A 604 1.26 7.41 35.30
N GLN A 605 0.27 7.53 36.21
CA GLN A 605 -0.90 6.67 36.25
C GLN A 605 -1.70 6.75 34.96
N LEU A 606 -2.41 5.68 34.62
CA LEU A 606 -3.47 5.73 33.64
C LEU A 606 -4.81 5.96 34.34
N LEU A 607 -5.59 6.88 33.79
CA LEU A 607 -6.97 7.16 34.17
C LEU A 607 -7.93 6.64 33.08
N GLU A 608 -8.88 5.81 33.48
CA GLU A 608 -9.95 5.28 32.61
C GLU A 608 -11.31 5.63 33.23
N VAL A 609 -12.08 6.51 32.60
CA VAL A 609 -13.43 6.84 33.08
C VAL A 609 -14.44 5.81 32.57
N LEU A 610 -15.29 5.30 33.47
CA LEU A 610 -16.29 4.27 33.16
C LEU A 610 -17.66 4.92 32.95
N LYS A 611 -18.23 4.70 31.76
CA LYS A 611 -19.63 5.02 31.51
C LYS A 611 -20.53 3.98 32.18
N VAL A 612 -21.36 4.41 33.11
CA VAL A 612 -22.27 3.54 33.86
C VAL A 612 -23.71 3.99 33.60
N ALA A 613 -24.53 3.08 33.08
CA ALA A 613 -25.94 3.35 32.84
C ALA A 613 -26.69 3.63 34.15
N ASP A 614 -27.67 4.53 34.09
CA ASP A 614 -28.55 4.93 35.19
C ASP A 614 -27.82 5.53 36.41
N VAL A 615 -26.60 6.06 36.20
CA VAL A 615 -25.83 6.78 37.22
C VAL A 615 -25.69 8.24 36.80
N HIS A 616 -26.12 9.13 37.68
CA HIS A 616 -26.33 10.55 37.38
C HIS A 616 -25.68 11.49 38.40
N ASP A 617 -25.34 10.97 39.58
CA ASP A 617 -24.86 11.74 40.73
C ASP A 617 -23.35 11.63 40.96
N ARG A 618 -22.66 10.75 40.22
CA ARG A 618 -21.24 10.46 40.37
C ARG A 618 -20.62 9.93 39.09
N VAL A 619 -19.29 10.00 39.01
CA VAL A 619 -18.47 9.49 37.91
C VAL A 619 -17.63 8.33 38.41
N PHE A 620 -17.71 7.17 37.77
CA PHE A 620 -16.83 6.04 38.07
C PHE A 620 -15.56 6.12 37.23
N PHE A 621 -14.40 5.84 37.83
CA PHE A 621 -13.14 5.79 37.10
C PHE A 621 -12.19 4.77 37.71
N ILE A 622 -11.29 4.25 36.88
CA ILE A 622 -10.18 3.41 37.30
C ILE A 622 -8.91 4.26 37.19
N ARG A 623 -8.07 4.20 38.22
CA ARG A 623 -6.69 4.67 38.13
C ARG A 623 -5.74 3.49 38.29
N LYS A 624 -4.80 3.33 37.37
CA LYS A 624 -3.78 2.27 37.38
C LYS A 624 -2.43 2.90 37.61
N LYS A 625 -1.63 2.32 38.50
CA LYS A 625 -0.25 2.74 38.75
C LYS A 625 0.58 2.64 37.47
N GLY A 626 1.59 3.50 37.31
CA GLY A 626 2.42 3.55 36.10
C GLY A 626 3.08 2.21 35.72
N THR A 627 3.41 1.38 36.71
CA THR A 627 3.97 0.02 36.56
C THR A 627 2.94 -1.06 36.28
N ARG A 628 1.65 -0.72 36.26
CA ARG A 628 0.50 -1.64 36.06
C ARG A 628 0.42 -2.79 37.05
N ASP A 629 1.07 -2.71 38.20
CA ASP A 629 1.02 -3.74 39.24
C ASP A 629 -0.08 -3.50 40.29
N GLU A 630 -0.80 -2.39 40.17
CA GLU A 630 -1.74 -1.90 41.17
C GLU A 630 -2.78 -0.97 40.53
N PHE A 631 -4.04 -1.06 40.94
CA PHE A 631 -5.09 -0.14 40.50
C PHE A 631 -6.17 0.06 41.57
N GLU A 632 -6.94 1.13 41.39
CA GLU A 632 -8.11 1.43 42.20
C GLU A 632 -9.32 1.70 41.28
N LEU A 633 -10.48 1.17 41.66
CA LEU A 633 -11.78 1.64 41.15
C LEU A 633 -12.31 2.68 42.12
N CYS A 634 -12.64 3.86 41.61
CA CYS A 634 -13.11 4.99 42.38
C CYS A 634 -14.45 5.51 41.85
N SER A 635 -15.15 6.29 42.68
CA SER A 635 -16.22 7.19 42.26
C SER A 635 -15.93 8.61 42.71
N ALA A 636 -16.17 9.60 41.85
CA ALA A 636 -16.20 11.02 42.21
C ALA A 636 -17.64 11.53 42.25
N ASP A 637 -18.05 12.20 43.33
CA ASP A 637 -19.35 12.88 43.37
C ASP A 637 -19.40 13.97 42.29
N ALA A 638 -20.46 13.98 41.47
CA ALA A 638 -20.57 14.87 40.32
C ALA A 638 -20.80 16.34 40.72
N LYS A 639 -21.25 16.60 41.94
CA LYS A 639 -21.49 17.94 42.47
C LYS A 639 -20.31 18.45 43.29
N THR A 640 -19.71 17.64 44.16
CA THR A 640 -18.63 18.10 45.06
C THR A 640 -17.25 17.84 44.49
N GLY A 641 -17.09 16.82 43.64
CA GLY A 641 -15.80 16.33 43.17
C GLY A 641 -15.09 15.42 44.18
N GLU A 642 -15.73 15.08 45.31
CA GLU A 642 -15.13 14.21 46.34
C GLU A 642 -14.92 12.79 45.81
N VAL A 643 -13.69 12.27 45.95
CA VAL A 643 -13.30 10.94 45.48
C VAL A 643 -13.41 9.90 46.59
N LYS A 644 -14.13 8.81 46.31
CA LYS A 644 -14.20 7.60 47.13
C LYS A 644 -13.54 6.43 46.41
N VAL A 645 -12.58 5.78 47.06
CA VAL A 645 -12.01 4.50 46.59
C VAL A 645 -13.00 3.38 46.94
N ILE A 646 -13.42 2.62 45.94
CA ILE A 646 -14.38 1.50 46.07
C ILE A 646 -13.62 0.17 46.16
N LEU A 647 -12.68 -0.05 45.24
CA LEU A 647 -11.83 -1.24 45.21
C LEU A 647 -10.37 -0.85 45.07
N HIS A 648 -9.51 -1.61 45.72
CA HIS A 648 -8.06 -1.58 45.55
C HIS A 648 -7.57 -2.99 45.24
N GLU A 649 -6.75 -3.13 44.21
CA GLU A 649 -6.24 -4.41 43.74
C GLU A 649 -4.75 -4.32 43.41
N VAL A 650 -4.01 -5.37 43.78
CA VAL A 650 -2.59 -5.52 43.47
C VAL A 650 -2.40 -6.78 42.63
N SER A 651 -1.80 -6.63 41.45
CA SER A 651 -1.40 -7.72 40.56
C SER A 651 0.10 -7.64 40.28
N LYS A 652 0.90 -8.36 41.07
CA LYS A 652 2.34 -8.46 40.81
C LYS A 652 2.68 -9.66 39.91
N PRO A 653 3.69 -9.55 39.02
CA PRO A 653 4.51 -8.36 38.79
C PRO A 653 3.79 -7.24 38.01
N TYR A 654 2.76 -7.57 37.23
CA TYR A 654 1.88 -6.60 36.58
C TYR A 654 0.48 -7.18 36.35
N LEU A 655 -0.47 -6.32 36.01
CA LEU A 655 -1.83 -6.64 35.59
C LEU A 655 -1.85 -7.09 34.13
N ASN A 656 -2.59 -8.13 33.84
CA ASN A 656 -2.88 -8.51 32.45
C ASN A 656 -3.82 -7.50 31.79
N GLU A 657 -3.24 -6.49 31.13
CA GLU A 657 -4.00 -5.42 30.47
C GLU A 657 -4.88 -5.94 29.30
N GLU A 658 -4.52 -7.07 28.68
CA GLU A 658 -5.27 -7.63 27.56
C GLU A 658 -6.62 -8.22 27.99
N LEU A 659 -6.68 -8.81 29.18
CA LEU A 659 -7.90 -9.42 29.71
C LEU A 659 -8.57 -8.60 30.82
N PHE A 660 -7.87 -7.62 31.39
CA PHE A 660 -8.41 -6.78 32.45
C PHE A 660 -9.75 -6.18 32.04
N SER A 661 -10.71 -6.27 32.95
CA SER A 661 -12.04 -5.75 32.75
C SER A 661 -12.68 -5.45 34.09
N CYS A 662 -13.25 -4.26 34.21
CA CYS A 662 -14.11 -3.89 35.32
C CYS A 662 -15.44 -3.39 34.74
N ARG A 663 -16.54 -4.03 35.13
CA ARG A 663 -17.90 -3.70 34.68
C ARG A 663 -18.74 -3.30 35.88
N VAL A 664 -19.22 -2.07 35.87
CA VAL A 664 -20.14 -1.54 36.86
C VAL A 664 -21.54 -1.52 36.22
N VAL A 665 -22.50 -2.21 36.83
CA VAL A 665 -23.87 -2.37 36.28
C VAL A 665 -24.93 -2.16 37.35
N ASN A 666 -26.21 -2.19 36.95
CA ASN A 666 -27.37 -2.03 37.83
C ASN A 666 -27.33 -0.73 38.65
N GLY A 667 -27.02 0.39 37.99
CA GLY A 667 -26.93 1.71 38.63
C GLY A 667 -25.83 1.77 39.70
N GLY A 668 -24.69 1.12 39.47
CA GLY A 668 -23.56 1.12 40.41
C GLY A 668 -23.61 0.04 41.50
N LYS A 669 -24.65 -0.79 41.54
CA LYS A 669 -24.86 -1.76 42.64
C LYS A 669 -24.02 -3.03 42.52
N ASP A 670 -23.65 -3.40 41.29
CA ASP A 670 -22.94 -4.63 41.00
C ASP A 670 -21.66 -4.32 40.22
N ILE A 671 -20.53 -4.82 40.70
CA ILE A 671 -19.22 -4.63 40.09
C ILE A 671 -18.62 -6.00 39.77
N PHE A 672 -18.31 -6.24 38.50
CA PHE A 672 -17.58 -7.43 38.06
C PHE A 672 -16.15 -7.04 37.73
N LEU A 673 -15.22 -7.53 38.54
CA LEU A 673 -13.80 -7.27 38.39
C LEU A 673 -13.07 -8.51 37.91
N TRP A 674 -12.33 -8.39 36.83
CA TRP A 674 -11.36 -9.40 36.40
C TRP A 674 -10.07 -9.27 37.24
N SER A 675 -9.59 -10.39 37.78
CA SER A 675 -8.34 -10.46 38.52
C SER A 675 -7.69 -11.82 38.35
N ASP A 676 -6.37 -11.85 38.27
CA ASP A 676 -5.55 -13.05 38.19
C ASP A 676 -4.95 -13.48 39.54
N ARG A 677 -5.48 -12.94 40.66
CA ARG A 677 -4.98 -13.19 42.03
C ARG A 677 -4.88 -14.67 42.41
N SER A 678 -5.61 -15.54 41.70
CA SER A 678 -5.59 -16.99 41.93
C SER A 678 -4.41 -17.71 41.24
N GLY A 679 -3.62 -17.00 40.44
CA GLY A 679 -2.71 -17.56 39.45
C GLY A 679 -3.37 -17.74 38.07
N TRP A 680 -4.71 -17.67 38.01
CA TRP A 680 -5.52 -17.68 36.79
C TRP A 680 -6.48 -16.49 36.77
N GLY A 681 -6.75 -15.97 35.56
CA GLY A 681 -7.65 -14.85 35.35
C GLY A 681 -9.12 -15.22 35.57
N HIS A 682 -9.79 -14.57 36.51
CA HIS A 682 -11.19 -14.84 36.86
C HIS A 682 -11.97 -13.57 37.19
N TYR A 683 -13.31 -13.67 37.09
CA TYR A 683 -14.21 -12.59 37.50
C TYR A 683 -14.67 -12.77 38.94
N TYR A 684 -14.69 -11.66 39.67
CA TYR A 684 -15.16 -11.54 41.05
C TYR A 684 -16.28 -10.52 41.09
N HIS A 685 -17.38 -10.86 41.77
CA HIS A 685 -18.55 -10.01 41.91
C HIS A 685 -18.49 -9.28 43.24
N TYR A 686 -18.52 -7.96 43.19
CA TYR A 686 -18.54 -7.06 44.34
C TYR A 686 -19.85 -6.25 44.36
N SER A 687 -20.28 -5.86 45.56
CA SER A 687 -21.31 -4.82 45.71
C SER A 687 -20.77 -3.44 45.28
N GLY A 688 -21.66 -2.49 45.03
CA GLY A 688 -21.30 -1.08 44.77
C GLY A 688 -20.43 -0.41 45.83
N GLU A 689 -20.43 -0.94 47.06
CA GLU A 689 -19.58 -0.45 48.17
C GLU A 689 -18.26 -1.22 48.32
N GLY A 690 -17.88 -2.03 47.34
CA GLY A 690 -16.60 -2.72 47.32
C GLY A 690 -16.52 -4.01 48.15
N LYS A 691 -17.63 -4.48 48.73
CA LYS A 691 -17.68 -5.79 49.42
C LYS A 691 -17.70 -6.93 48.40
N LEU A 692 -16.74 -7.86 48.49
CA LEU A 692 -16.73 -9.10 47.70
C LEU A 692 -17.96 -9.96 48.05
N LEU A 693 -18.74 -10.33 47.04
CA LEU A 693 -19.93 -11.16 47.17
C LEU A 693 -19.60 -12.63 46.86
N ASN A 694 -18.98 -12.89 45.71
CA ASN A 694 -18.52 -14.23 45.31
C ASN A 694 -17.51 -14.17 44.14
N ALA A 695 -16.81 -15.27 43.89
CA ALA A 695 -16.16 -15.50 42.60
C ALA A 695 -17.24 -15.91 41.57
N VAL A 696 -17.21 -15.29 40.38
CA VAL A 696 -18.08 -15.63 39.25
C VAL A 696 -17.49 -16.80 38.46
N THR A 697 -16.17 -16.82 38.29
CA THR A 697 -15.43 -17.91 37.66
C THR A 697 -14.29 -18.35 38.56
N SER A 698 -13.87 -19.62 38.44
CA SER A 698 -12.75 -20.19 39.19
C SER A 698 -12.22 -21.48 38.53
N GLY A 699 -10.97 -21.84 38.83
CA GLY A 699 -10.33 -23.11 38.42
C GLY A 699 -9.00 -22.90 37.69
N GLU A 700 -8.44 -23.99 37.14
CA GLU A 700 -7.18 -23.95 36.39
C GLU A 700 -7.43 -23.63 34.90
N TRP A 701 -7.97 -22.43 34.65
CA TRP A 701 -8.26 -21.92 33.31
C TRP A 701 -8.44 -20.40 33.37
N THR A 702 -8.24 -19.69 32.26
CA THR A 702 -8.36 -18.23 32.24
C THR A 702 -9.70 -17.82 31.66
N ALA A 703 -10.51 -17.09 32.44
CA ALA A 703 -11.66 -16.37 31.93
C ALA A 703 -11.19 -15.17 31.10
N GLY A 704 -11.65 -15.09 29.86
CA GLY A 704 -11.39 -14.00 28.93
C GLY A 704 -12.37 -12.84 29.08
N ARG A 705 -12.43 -11.96 28.08
CA ARG A 705 -13.30 -10.78 28.09
C ARG A 705 -14.79 -11.13 28.16
N ILE A 706 -15.55 -10.31 28.89
CA ILE A 706 -17.02 -10.31 28.87
C ILE A 706 -17.52 -9.76 27.53
N MET A 707 -18.34 -10.55 26.84
CA MET A 707 -19.03 -10.17 25.61
C MET A 707 -20.35 -9.45 25.90
N LYS A 708 -21.11 -9.96 26.87
CA LYS A 708 -22.42 -9.43 27.23
C LYS A 708 -22.77 -9.73 28.68
N ILE A 709 -23.46 -8.80 29.32
CA ILE A 709 -24.07 -8.97 30.64
C ILE A 709 -25.59 -8.88 30.45
N ASP A 710 -26.31 -9.91 30.90
CA ASP A 710 -27.76 -9.93 30.99
C ASP A 710 -28.14 -9.64 32.46
N THR A 711 -28.49 -8.39 32.74
CA THR A 711 -28.82 -7.93 34.09
C THR A 711 -30.19 -8.44 34.56
N GLU A 712 -31.11 -8.70 33.64
CA GLU A 712 -32.44 -9.24 33.94
C GLU A 712 -32.34 -10.70 34.40
N LYS A 713 -31.62 -11.54 33.64
CA LYS A 713 -31.40 -12.95 34.00
C LYS A 713 -30.22 -13.17 34.95
N LYS A 714 -29.47 -12.12 35.27
CA LYS A 714 -28.25 -12.14 36.10
C LYS A 714 -27.21 -13.14 35.59
N GLN A 715 -26.89 -13.02 34.30
CA GLN A 715 -25.96 -13.89 33.59
C GLN A 715 -24.86 -13.09 32.89
N ILE A 716 -23.68 -13.69 32.79
CA ILE A 716 -22.52 -13.15 32.09
C ILE A 716 -22.13 -14.11 30.99
N TYR A 717 -21.92 -13.56 29.80
CA TYR A 717 -21.35 -14.27 28.65
C TYR A 717 -19.91 -13.81 28.46
N LEU A 718 -18.96 -14.74 28.53
CA LEU A 718 -17.52 -14.47 28.53
C LEU A 718 -16.75 -15.49 27.69
N TYR A 719 -15.60 -15.08 27.16
CA TYR A 719 -14.66 -16.00 26.57
C TYR A 719 -13.90 -16.78 27.66
N GLY A 720 -13.32 -17.93 27.33
CA GLY A 720 -12.44 -18.67 28.23
C GLY A 720 -11.40 -19.51 27.49
N TYR A 721 -10.29 -19.75 28.17
CA TYR A 721 -9.05 -20.34 27.63
C TYR A 721 -8.56 -21.47 28.53
N GLY A 722 -8.12 -22.59 27.94
CA GLY A 722 -7.50 -23.71 28.68
C GLY A 722 -8.42 -24.54 29.59
N LYS A 723 -9.74 -24.27 29.63
CA LYS A 723 -10.69 -25.01 30.46
C LYS A 723 -10.97 -26.43 29.93
N GLU A 724 -11.15 -26.56 28.63
CA GLU A 724 -11.45 -27.82 27.96
C GLU A 724 -10.15 -28.59 27.71
N LYS A 725 -10.06 -29.82 28.25
CA LYS A 725 -8.83 -30.63 28.21
C LYS A 725 -8.57 -31.20 26.80
N GLY A 726 -7.29 -31.42 26.48
CA GLY A 726 -6.87 -31.97 25.18
C GLY A 726 -6.99 -31.00 24.00
N ARG A 727 -7.09 -29.69 24.28
CA ARG A 727 -7.21 -28.62 23.28
C ARG A 727 -6.07 -27.62 23.45
N ASN A 728 -5.75 -26.90 22.37
CA ASN A 728 -4.82 -25.78 22.45
C ASN A 728 -5.37 -24.74 23.46
N PRO A 729 -4.62 -24.40 24.52
CA PRO A 729 -5.09 -23.49 25.57
C PRO A 729 -5.29 -22.06 25.06
N ASN A 730 -4.75 -21.71 23.89
CA ASN A 730 -4.93 -20.40 23.27
C ASN A 730 -6.24 -20.28 22.46
N TYR A 731 -7.00 -21.37 22.27
CA TYR A 731 -8.32 -21.31 21.62
C TYR A 731 -9.36 -20.61 22.50
N THR A 732 -10.13 -19.73 21.87
CA THR A 732 -11.25 -19.04 22.51
C THR A 732 -12.50 -19.91 22.51
N PHE A 733 -13.08 -20.11 23.69
CA PHE A 733 -14.40 -20.74 23.86
C PHE A 733 -15.38 -19.75 24.48
N ALA A 734 -16.66 -19.78 24.09
CA ALA A 734 -17.69 -18.96 24.72
C ALA A 734 -18.40 -19.72 25.84
N TYR A 735 -18.59 -19.04 26.98
CA TYR A 735 -19.30 -19.55 28.15
C TYR A 735 -20.39 -18.59 28.59
N ARG A 736 -21.40 -19.16 29.26
CA ARG A 736 -22.39 -18.43 30.06
C ARG A 736 -22.29 -18.85 31.52
N VAL A 737 -22.34 -17.91 32.45
CA VAL A 737 -22.32 -18.18 33.89
C VAL A 737 -23.26 -17.22 34.63
N GLY A 738 -23.85 -17.66 35.75
CA GLY A 738 -24.67 -16.77 36.60
C GLY A 738 -23.80 -15.81 37.42
N PHE A 739 -24.36 -14.67 37.84
CA PHE A 739 -23.66 -13.70 38.71
C PHE A 739 -23.11 -14.35 39.99
N ASN A 740 -23.82 -15.35 40.52
CA ASN A 740 -23.43 -16.12 41.71
C ASN A 740 -22.34 -17.19 41.45
N GLY A 741 -21.78 -17.23 40.24
CA GLY A 741 -20.77 -18.20 39.81
C GLY A 741 -21.26 -19.62 39.55
N LYS A 742 -22.58 -19.87 39.62
CA LYS A 742 -23.16 -21.19 39.34
C LYS A 742 -23.53 -21.34 37.86
N LYS A 743 -23.67 -22.60 37.43
CA LYS A 743 -24.15 -23.00 36.09
C LYS A 743 -23.29 -22.47 34.93
N ILE A 744 -21.98 -22.58 35.05
CA ILE A 744 -21.09 -22.36 33.91
C ILE A 744 -21.44 -23.36 32.78
N THR A 745 -21.77 -22.84 31.60
CA THR A 745 -22.22 -23.61 30.43
C THR A 745 -21.29 -23.28 29.27
N LEU A 746 -20.67 -24.30 28.65
CA LEU A 746 -19.94 -24.17 27.39
C LEU A 746 -20.94 -23.97 26.24
N LEU A 747 -20.78 -22.92 25.45
CA LEU A 747 -21.69 -22.56 24.38
C LEU A 747 -21.19 -22.98 22.99
N THR A 748 -19.87 -23.20 22.86
CA THR A 748 -19.17 -23.48 21.61
C THR A 748 -18.28 -24.73 21.79
N PRO A 749 -18.81 -25.94 21.66
CA PRO A 749 -18.10 -27.17 22.01
C PRO A 749 -17.04 -27.63 20.99
N GLU A 750 -17.05 -27.13 19.77
CA GLU A 750 -16.14 -27.52 18.69
C GLU A 750 -14.69 -27.17 19.05
N ASN A 751 -13.71 -27.98 18.64
CA ASN A 751 -12.29 -27.71 18.94
C ASN A 751 -11.72 -26.70 17.93
N ALA A 752 -11.97 -25.41 18.17
CA ALA A 752 -11.58 -24.30 17.31
C ALA A 752 -11.44 -23.00 18.13
N THR A 753 -10.94 -21.95 17.49
CA THR A 753 -11.08 -20.58 17.97
C THR A 753 -12.46 -20.05 17.56
N HIS A 754 -13.20 -19.50 18.53
CA HIS A 754 -14.55 -18.99 18.35
C HIS A 754 -14.62 -17.47 18.53
N GLY A 755 -15.31 -16.80 17.61
CA GLY A 755 -15.70 -15.39 17.67
C GLY A 755 -17.22 -15.27 17.61
N VAL A 756 -17.85 -14.97 18.74
CA VAL A 756 -19.31 -15.03 18.87
C VAL A 756 -19.96 -13.65 19.01
N PHE A 757 -21.17 -13.53 18.46
CA PHE A 757 -22.06 -12.39 18.64
C PHE A 757 -23.34 -12.85 19.35
N ILE A 758 -23.74 -12.13 20.40
CA ILE A 758 -24.82 -12.56 21.30
C ILE A 758 -26.01 -11.62 21.19
N HIS A 759 -27.17 -12.19 20.87
CA HIS A 759 -28.43 -11.49 20.79
C HIS A 759 -29.37 -11.92 21.93
N LEU A 760 -29.34 -11.18 23.04
CA LEU A 760 -30.13 -11.50 24.23
C LEU A 760 -31.64 -11.56 23.98
N PRO A 761 -32.27 -10.56 23.32
CA PRO A 761 -33.72 -10.58 23.08
C PRO A 761 -34.19 -11.78 22.25
N GLY A 762 -33.43 -12.15 21.23
CA GLY A 762 -33.73 -13.32 20.39
C GLY A 762 -33.23 -14.65 20.94
N ASN A 763 -32.46 -14.64 22.04
CA ASN A 763 -31.79 -15.81 22.60
C ASN A 763 -30.95 -16.58 21.56
N LEU A 764 -30.20 -15.84 20.73
CA LEU A 764 -29.36 -16.37 19.66
C LEU A 764 -27.88 -16.06 19.88
N ILE A 765 -27.03 -16.96 19.41
CA ILE A 765 -25.58 -16.78 19.32
C ILE A 765 -25.18 -17.06 17.87
N VAL A 766 -24.49 -16.12 17.23
CA VAL A 766 -23.83 -16.32 15.94
C VAL A 766 -22.36 -16.58 16.23
N ASP A 767 -21.84 -17.71 15.75
CA ASP A 767 -20.52 -18.23 16.09
C ASP A 767 -19.69 -18.42 14.81
N ASN A 768 -18.69 -17.55 14.63
CA ASN A 768 -17.66 -17.70 13.61
C ASN A 768 -16.53 -18.53 14.20
N PHE A 769 -16.18 -19.66 13.59
CA PHE A 769 -15.14 -20.51 14.15
C PHE A 769 -14.32 -21.21 13.09
N SER A 770 -13.03 -21.36 13.40
CA SER A 770 -12.08 -22.11 12.60
C SER A 770 -10.82 -22.41 13.42
N ARG A 771 -9.99 -23.28 12.86
CA ARG A 771 -8.56 -23.38 13.13
C ARG A 771 -7.77 -23.04 11.88
N ILE A 772 -6.47 -22.79 12.04
CA ILE A 772 -5.56 -22.53 10.91
C ILE A 772 -5.58 -23.63 9.84
N ASP A 773 -5.90 -24.87 10.22
CA ASP A 773 -5.92 -26.09 9.40
C ASP A 773 -7.35 -26.54 9.00
N THR A 774 -8.36 -25.68 9.12
CA THR A 774 -9.75 -26.02 8.80
C THR A 774 -10.44 -24.94 7.98
N ILE A 775 -11.51 -25.31 7.28
CA ILE A 775 -12.37 -24.38 6.58
C ILE A 775 -13.22 -23.57 7.60
N PRO A 776 -13.24 -22.23 7.52
CA PRO A 776 -14.10 -21.41 8.35
C PRO A 776 -15.59 -21.74 8.25
N ARG A 777 -16.26 -21.80 9.40
CA ARG A 777 -17.70 -22.04 9.50
C ARG A 777 -18.38 -20.98 10.35
N ILE A 778 -19.62 -20.68 9.97
CA ILE A 778 -20.50 -19.76 10.66
C ILE A 778 -21.74 -20.52 11.06
N SER A 779 -22.03 -20.54 12.37
CA SER A 779 -23.20 -21.22 12.91
C SER A 779 -24.10 -20.30 13.70
N VAL A 780 -25.37 -20.68 13.83
CA VAL A 780 -26.31 -20.08 14.76
C VAL A 780 -26.66 -21.11 15.82
N ARG A 781 -26.60 -20.69 17.08
CA ARG A 781 -26.95 -21.48 18.26
C ARG A 781 -28.04 -20.77 19.06
N ASP A 782 -28.76 -21.52 19.87
CA ASP A 782 -29.61 -20.92 20.91
C ASP A 782 -28.78 -20.46 22.12
N GLY A 783 -29.41 -19.74 23.05
CA GLY A 783 -28.73 -19.24 24.25
C GLY A 783 -28.23 -20.32 25.22
N ASN A 784 -28.46 -21.62 24.96
CA ASN A 784 -27.86 -22.74 25.69
C ASN A 784 -26.67 -23.37 24.93
N GLY A 785 -26.30 -22.84 23.76
CA GLY A 785 -25.21 -23.35 22.94
C GLY A 785 -25.60 -24.48 21.99
N ARG A 786 -26.89 -24.85 21.92
CA ARG A 786 -27.34 -25.89 20.98
C ARG A 786 -27.29 -25.35 19.56
N LEU A 787 -26.60 -26.07 18.67
CA LEU A 787 -26.56 -25.77 17.24
C LEU A 787 -27.97 -25.77 16.64
N LEU A 788 -28.35 -24.67 16.01
CA LEU A 788 -29.61 -24.54 15.26
C LEU A 788 -29.37 -24.76 13.77
N THR A 789 -28.34 -24.13 13.21
CA THR A 789 -27.92 -24.31 11.80
C THR A 789 -26.48 -23.89 11.61
N VAL A 790 -25.84 -24.43 10.56
CA VAL A 790 -24.67 -23.81 9.92
C VAL A 790 -25.22 -22.87 8.85
N LEU A 791 -24.84 -21.59 8.88
CA LEU A 791 -25.28 -20.57 7.93
C LEU A 791 -24.43 -20.54 6.68
N GLU A 792 -23.12 -20.54 6.88
CA GLU A 792 -22.12 -20.40 5.83
C GLU A 792 -20.89 -21.27 6.16
N GLU A 793 -20.24 -21.70 5.10
CA GLU A 793 -18.92 -22.33 5.10
C GLU A 793 -18.09 -21.62 4.03
N ALA A 794 -16.88 -21.20 4.35
CA ALA A 794 -16.03 -20.47 3.41
C ALA A 794 -15.60 -21.37 2.23
N ASP A 795 -15.65 -20.85 1.00
CA ASP A 795 -15.13 -21.56 -0.16
C ASP A 795 -13.61 -21.35 -0.31
N VAL A 796 -12.86 -22.45 -0.15
CA VAL A 796 -11.40 -22.48 -0.34
C VAL A 796 -10.97 -23.21 -1.62
N SER A 797 -11.92 -23.63 -2.47
CA SER A 797 -11.65 -24.40 -3.69
C SER A 797 -10.62 -23.72 -4.59
N LYS A 798 -10.81 -22.42 -4.88
CA LYS A 798 -9.88 -21.62 -5.69
C LYS A 798 -8.49 -21.52 -5.08
N LEU A 799 -8.35 -21.51 -3.75
CA LEU A 799 -7.04 -21.55 -3.10
C LEU A 799 -6.36 -22.91 -3.30
N LEU A 800 -7.11 -24.00 -3.10
CA LEU A 800 -6.58 -25.36 -3.24
C LEU A 800 -6.22 -25.68 -4.70
N GLU A 801 -7.05 -25.26 -5.65
CA GLU A 801 -6.77 -25.34 -7.10
C GLU A 801 -5.53 -24.53 -7.49
N TYR A 802 -5.34 -23.38 -6.82
CA TYR A 802 -4.14 -22.56 -6.99
C TYR A 802 -2.88 -23.20 -6.34
N GLY A 803 -3.03 -24.33 -5.66
CA GLY A 803 -1.95 -25.12 -5.04
C GLY A 803 -1.63 -24.72 -3.60
N TRP A 804 -2.42 -23.81 -3.00
CA TRP A 804 -2.25 -23.43 -1.60
C TRP A 804 -2.57 -24.64 -0.71
N LYS A 805 -1.83 -24.79 0.38
CA LYS A 805 -2.02 -25.87 1.36
C LYS A 805 -2.20 -25.27 2.73
N PHE A 806 -3.05 -25.91 3.53
CA PHE A 806 -3.21 -25.55 4.94
C PHE A 806 -1.87 -25.65 5.68
N PRO A 807 -1.55 -24.68 6.55
CA PRO A 807 -0.43 -24.80 7.47
C PRO A 807 -0.66 -25.97 8.44
N GLU A 808 0.42 -26.62 8.86
CA GLU A 808 0.35 -27.74 9.80
C GLU A 808 0.55 -27.26 11.24
N GLN A 809 -0.28 -27.74 12.16
CA GLN A 809 -0.10 -27.47 13.59
C GLN A 809 0.92 -28.43 14.20
N PHE A 810 1.70 -27.96 15.16
CA PHE A 810 2.58 -28.79 15.97
C PHE A 810 2.62 -28.34 17.43
N THR A 811 3.23 -29.16 18.29
CA THR A 811 3.48 -28.83 19.69
C THR A 811 4.89 -29.29 20.08
N VAL A 812 5.64 -28.40 20.73
CA VAL A 812 6.98 -28.68 21.26
C VAL A 812 7.03 -28.34 22.74
N LYS A 813 8.01 -28.87 23.47
CA LYS A 813 8.27 -28.44 24.85
C LYS A 813 9.10 -27.16 24.89
N ALA A 814 8.83 -26.30 25.86
CA ALA A 814 9.71 -25.21 26.23
C ALA A 814 11.05 -25.75 26.77
N ALA A 815 12.04 -24.88 26.97
CA ALA A 815 13.37 -25.28 27.44
C ALA A 815 13.39 -25.88 28.86
N ASP A 816 12.28 -25.81 29.61
CA ASP A 816 12.10 -26.53 30.88
C ASP A 816 11.75 -28.03 30.71
N GLY A 817 11.51 -28.49 29.48
CA GLY A 817 11.12 -29.86 29.14
C GLY A 817 9.70 -30.24 29.56
N LYS A 818 8.89 -29.30 30.06
CA LYS A 818 7.57 -29.56 30.65
C LYS A 818 6.45 -28.80 29.95
N THR A 819 6.65 -27.50 29.73
CA THR A 819 5.61 -26.60 29.24
C THR A 819 5.37 -26.81 27.76
N ASP A 820 4.13 -27.05 27.34
CA ASP A 820 3.77 -27.14 25.91
C ASP A 820 3.74 -25.74 25.26
N LEU A 821 4.36 -25.65 24.09
CA LEU A 821 4.38 -24.50 23.19
C LEU A 821 3.73 -24.93 21.86
N TYR A 822 2.70 -24.19 21.45
CA TYR A 822 1.88 -24.53 20.29
C TYR A 822 2.34 -23.71 19.08
N GLY A 823 2.35 -24.33 17.90
CA GLY A 823 2.94 -23.74 16.71
C GLY A 823 2.28 -24.13 15.39
N ILE A 824 2.71 -23.43 14.35
CA ILE A 824 2.26 -23.58 12.96
C ILE A 824 3.47 -23.67 12.04
N MET A 825 3.42 -24.58 11.08
CA MET A 825 4.45 -24.84 10.08
C MET A 825 3.89 -24.64 8.67
N TRP A 826 4.59 -23.81 7.89
CA TRP A 826 4.38 -23.68 6.45
C TRP A 826 5.47 -24.45 5.70
N LYS A 827 5.03 -25.27 4.74
CA LYS A 827 5.91 -26.05 3.87
C LYS A 827 5.89 -25.49 2.43
N PRO A 828 6.94 -25.76 1.63
CA PRO A 828 6.92 -25.50 0.20
C PRO A 828 5.71 -26.17 -0.49
N TYR A 829 5.22 -25.61 -1.59
CA TYR A 829 4.06 -26.13 -2.30
C TYR A 829 4.39 -27.47 -2.97
N ASP A 830 5.60 -27.57 -3.51
CA ASP A 830 6.25 -28.75 -4.09
C ASP A 830 7.01 -29.58 -3.04
N PHE A 831 6.59 -29.49 -1.77
CA PHE A 831 7.23 -30.19 -0.66
C PHE A 831 7.37 -31.69 -0.93
N ASP A 832 8.60 -32.16 -0.72
CA ASP A 832 9.00 -33.55 -0.84
C ASP A 832 9.60 -33.99 0.51
N PRO A 833 8.94 -34.89 1.27
CA PRO A 833 9.42 -35.30 2.58
C PRO A 833 10.77 -36.05 2.55
N SER A 834 11.28 -36.45 1.38
CA SER A 834 12.60 -37.05 1.22
C SER A 834 13.75 -36.02 1.13
N LYS A 835 13.44 -34.74 0.90
CA LYS A 835 14.42 -33.65 0.84
C LYS A 835 14.67 -32.99 2.19
N LYS A 836 15.84 -32.37 2.35
CA LYS A 836 16.18 -31.54 3.52
C LYS A 836 16.07 -30.05 3.22
N TYR A 837 15.25 -29.38 3.99
CA TYR A 837 14.95 -27.96 3.87
C TYR A 837 15.54 -27.17 5.05
N PRO A 838 16.06 -25.95 4.81
CA PRO A 838 16.35 -25.04 5.91
C PRO A 838 15.07 -24.66 6.64
N ILE A 839 15.20 -24.21 7.89
CA ILE A 839 14.07 -23.77 8.71
C ILE A 839 14.25 -22.31 9.14
N VAL A 840 13.17 -21.54 9.10
CA VAL A 840 13.14 -20.15 9.56
C VAL A 840 12.07 -19.98 10.64
N SER A 841 12.46 -19.43 11.80
CA SER A 841 11.52 -19.08 12.87
C SER A 841 11.05 -17.62 12.75
N GLN A 842 9.74 -17.40 12.67
CA GLN A 842 9.11 -16.09 12.82
C GLN A 842 8.77 -15.88 14.30
N VAL A 843 9.33 -14.85 14.91
CA VAL A 843 9.24 -14.65 16.37
C VAL A 843 8.64 -13.31 16.78
N TYR A 844 8.04 -13.27 17.98
CA TYR A 844 7.63 -12.06 18.67
C TYR A 844 7.51 -12.32 20.20
N PRO A 845 8.39 -11.75 21.04
CA PRO A 845 8.41 -11.94 22.50
C PRO A 845 7.60 -10.86 23.24
N GLY A 846 6.49 -10.37 22.69
CA GLY A 846 5.70 -9.35 23.38
C GLY A 846 4.83 -9.97 24.48
N PRO A 847 4.93 -9.57 25.76
CA PRO A 847 4.08 -10.15 26.80
C PRO A 847 2.58 -9.95 26.58
N GLN A 848 2.23 -8.95 25.76
CA GLN A 848 0.85 -8.66 25.37
C GLN A 848 0.29 -9.54 24.23
N THR A 849 1.11 -10.29 23.48
CA THR A 849 0.60 -11.03 22.32
C THR A 849 1.55 -12.12 21.80
N GLU A 850 0.98 -13.23 21.34
CA GLU A 850 1.70 -14.35 20.73
C GLU A 850 1.46 -14.33 19.21
N THR A 851 2.51 -14.49 18.39
CA THR A 851 2.38 -14.55 16.92
C THR A 851 2.06 -15.96 16.42
N VAL A 852 1.02 -16.57 16.99
CA VAL A 852 0.52 -17.89 16.57
C VAL A 852 -0.96 -17.75 16.24
N TRP A 853 -1.28 -17.86 14.96
CA TRP A 853 -2.65 -17.83 14.46
C TRP A 853 -3.43 -19.04 14.98
N THR A 854 -4.57 -18.78 15.59
CA THR A 854 -5.39 -19.85 16.15
C THR A 854 -6.57 -20.21 15.24
N ASP A 855 -6.89 -19.32 14.31
CA ASP A 855 -7.95 -19.39 13.32
C ASP A 855 -7.38 -19.34 11.89
N PHE A 856 -8.22 -19.72 10.92
CA PHE A 856 -7.88 -19.72 9.51
C PHE A 856 -7.53 -18.32 9.00
N THR A 857 -6.41 -18.20 8.28
CA THR A 857 -6.10 -17.01 7.49
C THR A 857 -5.19 -17.33 6.32
N VAL A 858 -5.41 -16.63 5.22
CA VAL A 858 -4.45 -16.52 4.10
C VAL A 858 -3.79 -15.14 4.04
N PHE A 859 -4.20 -14.25 4.95
CA PHE A 859 -3.73 -12.87 5.07
C PHE A 859 -2.70 -12.74 6.19
N ASP A 860 -1.76 -13.68 6.24
CA ASP A 860 -0.68 -13.65 7.21
C ASP A 860 0.14 -12.36 7.07
N ARG A 861 0.14 -11.56 8.15
CA ARG A 861 0.82 -10.26 8.20
C ARG A 861 2.35 -10.33 8.01
N TYR A 862 2.96 -11.49 8.26
CA TYR A 862 4.40 -11.74 8.05
C TYR A 862 4.71 -12.44 6.73
N ASN A 863 3.68 -12.80 5.95
CA ASN A 863 3.80 -13.41 4.63
C ASN A 863 4.64 -14.71 4.65
N ASN A 864 4.50 -15.52 5.71
CA ASN A 864 5.25 -16.76 5.95
C ASN A 864 5.02 -17.77 4.84
N THR A 865 3.78 -17.86 4.33
CA THR A 865 3.46 -18.72 3.19
C THR A 865 4.40 -18.41 2.05
N ALA A 866 4.51 -17.15 1.58
CA ALA A 866 5.38 -16.78 0.46
C ALA A 866 6.87 -17.06 0.70
N LEU A 867 7.36 -16.93 1.94
CA LEU A 867 8.73 -17.29 2.28
C LEU A 867 8.96 -18.81 2.17
N ALA A 868 8.00 -19.63 2.62
CA ALA A 868 8.12 -21.09 2.54
C ALA A 868 8.29 -21.59 1.10
N GLN A 869 7.69 -20.87 0.15
CA GLN A 869 7.70 -21.22 -1.29
C GLN A 869 9.04 -20.97 -1.98
N ARG A 870 10.00 -20.36 -1.29
CA ARG A 870 11.39 -20.33 -1.75
C ARG A 870 12.10 -21.67 -1.51
N GLY A 871 11.43 -22.66 -0.92
CA GLY A 871 12.03 -23.95 -0.55
C GLY A 871 12.55 -23.94 0.90
N ILE A 872 11.81 -23.33 1.81
CA ILE A 872 12.17 -23.12 3.22
C ILE A 872 11.00 -23.62 4.08
N ILE A 873 11.27 -24.32 5.18
CA ILE A 873 10.26 -24.55 6.21
C ILE A 873 10.15 -23.29 7.06
N VAL A 874 8.96 -22.71 7.18
CA VAL A 874 8.74 -21.55 8.06
C VAL A 874 7.90 -21.99 9.24
N VAL A 875 8.27 -21.59 10.44
CA VAL A 875 7.52 -21.89 11.66
C VAL A 875 7.27 -20.64 12.49
N CYS A 876 6.16 -20.63 13.20
CA CYS A 876 5.92 -19.74 14.34
C CYS A 876 5.38 -20.58 15.49
N PHE A 877 5.80 -20.32 16.71
CA PHE A 877 5.27 -20.99 17.90
C PHE A 877 5.45 -20.12 19.13
N GLY A 878 4.69 -20.43 20.17
CA GLY A 878 4.73 -19.70 21.42
C GLY A 878 6.06 -19.83 22.17
N HIS A 879 6.30 -18.91 23.09
CA HIS A 879 7.40 -18.96 24.07
C HIS A 879 6.81 -18.67 25.44
N ARG A 880 7.37 -19.20 26.53
CA ARG A 880 6.89 -18.84 27.88
C ARG A 880 6.98 -17.33 28.05
N GLY A 881 5.88 -16.68 28.42
CA GLY A 881 5.78 -15.21 28.47
C GLY A 881 5.13 -14.57 27.24
N GLY A 882 4.88 -15.33 26.16
CA GLY A 882 4.36 -14.78 24.91
C GLY A 882 2.83 -14.67 24.81
N SER A 883 2.06 -15.36 25.67
CA SER A 883 0.59 -15.36 25.62
C SER A 883 -0.01 -14.82 26.92
N PRO A 884 -0.82 -13.75 26.86
CA PRO A 884 -1.57 -13.25 28.02
C PRO A 884 -2.79 -14.13 28.34
N PHE A 885 -3.11 -15.14 27.52
CA PHE A 885 -4.33 -15.95 27.70
C PHE A 885 -4.13 -17.18 28.58
N ARG A 886 -2.87 -17.50 28.91
CA ARG A 886 -2.52 -18.62 29.80
C ARG A 886 -2.55 -18.21 31.27
N ASP A 887 -2.10 -19.08 32.15
CA ASP A 887 -1.93 -18.77 33.56
C ASP A 887 -0.93 -17.63 33.76
N LYS A 888 -0.99 -17.02 34.95
CA LYS A 888 -0.15 -15.89 35.33
C LYS A 888 1.34 -16.21 35.26
N ALA A 889 1.75 -17.42 35.66
CA ALA A 889 3.17 -17.79 35.66
C ALA A 889 3.71 -17.88 34.23
N TYR A 890 2.92 -18.41 33.28
CA TYR A 890 3.25 -18.36 31.86
C TYR A 890 3.29 -16.92 31.36
N ALA A 891 2.21 -16.13 31.56
CA ALA A 891 2.08 -14.78 31.01
C ALA A 891 3.20 -13.85 31.50
N THR A 892 3.60 -13.96 32.77
CA THR A 892 4.61 -13.06 33.36
C THR A 892 6.03 -13.62 33.37
N TYR A 893 6.30 -14.73 32.68
CA TYR A 893 7.61 -15.39 32.70
C TYR A 893 8.76 -14.47 32.26
N GLY A 894 8.50 -13.57 31.31
CA GLY A 894 9.49 -12.62 30.80
C GLY A 894 9.76 -11.40 31.69
N TYR A 895 9.05 -11.23 32.81
CA TYR A 895 9.18 -10.04 33.65
C TYR A 895 10.61 -9.84 34.16
N GLY A 896 11.14 -8.63 33.97
CA GLY A 896 12.52 -8.27 34.35
C GLY A 896 13.61 -8.89 33.47
N ASN A 897 13.25 -9.63 32.42
CA ASN A 897 14.19 -10.31 31.52
C ASN A 897 13.77 -10.16 30.04
N LEU A 898 13.33 -8.96 29.63
CA LEU A 898 12.72 -8.70 28.33
C LEU A 898 13.53 -9.18 27.11
N ARG A 899 14.87 -9.07 27.16
CA ARG A 899 15.73 -9.42 26.01
C ARG A 899 15.88 -10.92 25.83
N ASP A 900 16.04 -11.67 26.91
CA ASP A 900 16.60 -13.04 26.85
C ASP A 900 15.56 -14.16 27.07
N TYR A 901 14.41 -13.87 27.66
CA TYR A 901 13.53 -14.91 28.22
C TYR A 901 13.04 -15.95 27.20
N ALA A 902 12.77 -15.54 25.96
CA ALA A 902 12.21 -16.39 24.91
C ALA A 902 13.27 -17.18 24.11
N LEU A 903 14.55 -16.79 24.18
CA LEU A 903 15.59 -17.27 23.26
C LEU A 903 15.83 -18.79 23.37
N ALA A 904 15.87 -19.30 24.61
CA ALA A 904 16.09 -20.72 24.86
C ALA A 904 14.91 -21.59 24.40
N ASP A 905 13.68 -21.09 24.54
CA ASP A 905 12.47 -21.79 24.12
C ASP A 905 12.43 -21.94 22.59
N ASP A 906 12.78 -20.89 21.84
CA ASP A 906 12.82 -20.93 20.37
C ASP A 906 13.85 -21.96 19.86
N LYS A 907 15.09 -21.87 20.34
CA LYS A 907 16.16 -22.81 19.96
C LYS A 907 15.74 -24.26 20.26
N TYR A 908 15.25 -24.52 21.48
CA TYR A 908 14.89 -25.87 21.90
C TYR A 908 13.69 -26.42 21.13
N GLY A 909 12.73 -25.57 20.75
CA GLY A 909 11.62 -25.92 19.87
C GLY A 909 12.08 -26.34 18.48
N ILE A 910 12.96 -25.56 17.84
CA ILE A 910 13.52 -25.88 16.51
C ILE A 910 14.33 -27.18 16.54
N GLU A 911 15.10 -27.41 17.62
CA GLU A 911 15.85 -28.67 17.80
C GLU A 911 14.92 -29.89 17.94
N GLN A 912 13.75 -29.75 18.57
CA GLN A 912 12.74 -30.81 18.63
C GLN A 912 12.16 -31.11 17.25
N LEU A 913 11.79 -30.07 16.50
CA LEU A 913 11.28 -30.23 15.14
C LEU A 913 12.30 -30.94 14.23
N GLY A 914 13.60 -30.60 14.34
CA GLY A 914 14.66 -31.27 13.60
C GLY A 914 14.85 -32.76 13.95
N ARG A 915 14.48 -33.18 15.17
CA ARG A 915 14.48 -34.59 15.57
C ARG A 915 13.22 -35.33 15.10
N GLU A 916 12.08 -34.65 15.12
CA GLU A 916 10.78 -35.22 14.73
C GLU A 916 10.64 -35.36 13.22
N TYR A 917 11.12 -34.37 12.46
CA TYR A 917 10.94 -34.28 11.02
C TYR A 917 12.28 -34.39 10.29
N ALA A 918 12.52 -35.53 9.64
CA ALA A 918 13.78 -35.81 8.92
C ALA A 918 14.07 -34.81 7.78
N PHE A 919 13.04 -34.13 7.25
CA PHE A 919 13.15 -33.11 6.22
C PHE A 919 13.61 -31.74 6.74
N ILE A 920 13.72 -31.53 8.05
CA ILE A 920 14.22 -30.27 8.62
C ILE A 920 15.75 -30.35 8.82
N ASP A 921 16.45 -29.33 8.33
CA ASP A 921 17.90 -29.18 8.48
C ASP A 921 18.26 -28.12 9.53
N THR A 922 18.55 -28.58 10.75
CA THR A 922 18.95 -27.71 11.87
C THR A 922 20.36 -27.14 11.75
N ASN A 923 21.10 -27.41 10.67
CA ASN A 923 22.35 -26.70 10.37
C ASN A 923 22.11 -25.41 9.57
N ARG A 924 20.91 -25.24 9.00
CA ARG A 924 20.51 -24.07 8.22
C ARG A 924 19.27 -23.43 8.84
N VAL A 925 19.49 -22.75 9.97
CA VAL A 925 18.43 -22.09 10.74
C VAL A 925 18.47 -20.60 10.51
N GLY A 926 17.35 -20.01 10.10
CA GLY A 926 17.14 -18.57 10.08
C GLY A 926 16.13 -18.12 11.13
N ILE A 927 16.11 -16.82 11.41
CA ILE A 927 15.14 -16.20 12.32
C ILE A 927 14.76 -14.81 11.81
N PHE A 928 13.50 -14.40 11.98
CA PHE A 928 13.12 -13.03 11.73
C PHE A 928 12.00 -12.55 12.64
N GLY A 929 11.89 -11.22 12.76
CA GLY A 929 10.80 -10.60 13.48
C GLY A 929 10.73 -9.09 13.25
N HIS A 930 9.58 -8.53 13.60
CA HIS A 930 9.29 -7.10 13.54
C HIS A 930 9.04 -6.57 14.95
N SER A 931 9.44 -5.33 15.24
CA SER A 931 9.21 -4.71 16.55
C SER A 931 9.87 -5.52 17.68
N GLY A 932 9.14 -5.92 18.73
CA GLY A 932 9.62 -6.87 19.73
C GLY A 932 10.27 -8.13 19.14
N GLY A 933 9.73 -8.64 18.03
CA GLY A 933 10.30 -9.78 17.31
C GLY A 933 11.67 -9.48 16.71
N GLY A 934 11.90 -8.25 16.27
CA GLY A 934 13.19 -7.79 15.80
C GLY A 934 14.23 -7.74 16.93
N MET A 935 13.83 -7.29 18.11
CA MET A 935 14.67 -7.35 19.31
C MET A 935 15.09 -8.81 19.62
N MET A 936 14.14 -9.75 19.61
CA MET A 936 14.42 -11.17 19.85
C MET A 936 15.31 -11.79 18.76
N ALA A 937 15.01 -11.56 17.49
CA ALA A 937 15.75 -12.15 16.38
C ALA A 937 17.23 -11.73 16.40
N PHE A 938 17.51 -10.45 16.69
CA PHE A 938 18.88 -9.97 16.90
C PHE A 938 19.54 -10.63 18.11
N ALA A 939 18.83 -10.71 19.24
CA ALA A 939 19.37 -11.33 20.45
C ALA A 939 19.70 -12.81 20.21
N ALA A 940 18.81 -13.56 19.55
CA ALA A 940 18.98 -14.98 19.29
C ALA A 940 20.21 -15.29 18.42
N ILE A 941 20.41 -14.56 17.31
CA ILE A 941 21.56 -14.79 16.42
C ILE A 941 22.89 -14.44 17.09
N CYS A 942 22.90 -13.51 18.05
CA CYS A 942 24.11 -13.19 18.79
C CYS A 942 24.32 -14.09 20.02
N THR A 943 23.27 -14.58 20.67
CA THR A 943 23.36 -15.48 21.83
C THR A 943 23.67 -16.92 21.43
N TYR A 944 23.12 -17.38 20.30
CA TYR A 944 23.36 -18.71 19.73
C TYR A 944 23.93 -18.61 18.30
N PRO A 945 25.12 -18.00 18.13
CA PRO A 945 25.66 -17.67 16.81
C PRO A 945 26.10 -18.88 15.98
N ASP A 946 26.29 -20.03 16.64
CA ASP A 946 26.57 -21.29 15.96
C ASP A 946 25.30 -22.03 15.53
N PHE A 947 24.13 -21.61 16.00
CA PHE A 947 22.84 -22.21 15.67
C PHE A 947 22.13 -21.41 14.56
N TYR A 948 21.83 -20.13 14.82
CA TYR A 948 21.20 -19.26 13.83
C TYR A 948 22.23 -18.73 12.83
N LYS A 949 21.97 -18.93 11.55
CA LYS A 949 22.87 -18.57 10.44
C LYS A 949 22.52 -17.24 9.80
N VAL A 950 21.23 -16.89 9.81
CA VAL A 950 20.69 -15.72 9.10
C VAL A 950 19.59 -15.08 9.94
N ALA A 951 19.63 -13.76 10.09
CA ALA A 951 18.57 -13.00 10.74
C ALA A 951 18.11 -11.81 9.88
N VAL A 952 16.79 -11.63 9.80
CA VAL A 952 16.18 -10.40 9.27
C VAL A 952 15.43 -9.71 10.41
N VAL A 953 15.86 -8.51 10.77
CA VAL A 953 15.40 -7.78 11.96
C VAL A 953 14.81 -6.45 11.54
N SER A 954 13.52 -6.25 11.82
CA SER A 954 12.76 -5.09 11.34
C SER A 954 12.21 -4.27 12.51
N SER A 955 12.45 -2.95 12.49
CA SER A 955 12.01 -1.96 13.49
C SER A 955 12.16 -2.44 14.94
N GLY A 956 13.30 -3.06 15.28
CA GLY A 956 13.52 -3.70 16.59
C GLY A 956 13.75 -2.68 17.71
N ASN A 957 13.09 -2.87 18.86
CA ASN A 957 13.35 -2.10 20.09
C ASN A 957 14.61 -2.62 20.81
N HIS A 958 15.76 -2.45 20.16
CA HIS A 958 17.06 -2.96 20.60
C HIS A 958 17.57 -2.37 21.93
N ASP A 959 17.14 -1.16 22.27
CA ASP A 959 17.47 -0.48 23.52
C ASP A 959 16.20 0.06 24.19
N ASN A 960 15.64 -0.76 25.07
CA ASN A 960 14.41 -0.41 25.77
C ASN A 960 14.55 0.77 26.75
N ARG A 961 15.77 1.30 26.98
CA ARG A 961 15.95 2.55 27.75
C ARG A 961 15.49 3.78 26.97
N ILE A 962 15.39 3.68 25.64
CA ILE A 962 14.87 4.74 24.75
C ILE A 962 13.59 4.33 24.04
N TYR A 963 12.83 3.42 24.64
CA TYR A 963 11.54 2.95 24.13
C TYR A 963 10.39 3.36 25.06
N ASN A 964 9.14 3.08 24.70
CA ASN A 964 7.96 3.52 25.44
C ASN A 964 8.04 3.25 26.97
N ARG A 965 7.88 4.32 27.78
CA ARG A 965 7.87 4.25 29.26
C ARG A 965 6.93 3.19 29.81
N THR A 966 5.66 3.24 29.41
CA THR A 966 4.62 2.36 29.95
C THR A 966 4.97 0.89 29.70
N TRP A 967 5.40 0.55 28.50
CA TRP A 967 5.80 -0.82 28.16
C TRP A 967 7.03 -1.26 28.95
N GLY A 968 8.08 -0.43 28.99
CA GLY A 968 9.31 -0.72 29.74
C GLY A 968 9.03 -0.91 31.23
N GLU A 969 8.41 0.07 31.89
CA GLU A 969 8.15 0.05 33.34
C GLU A 969 7.20 -1.10 33.74
N THR A 970 6.26 -1.49 32.89
CA THR A 970 5.33 -2.60 33.16
C THR A 970 6.02 -3.96 33.09
N TYR A 971 6.77 -4.22 32.02
CA TYR A 971 7.24 -5.58 31.72
C TYR A 971 8.69 -5.85 32.16
N GLN A 972 9.53 -4.81 32.29
CA GLN A 972 10.87 -4.94 32.89
C GLN A 972 10.85 -4.61 34.39
N GLY A 973 9.90 -3.78 34.83
CA GLY A 973 9.91 -3.16 36.14
C GLY A 973 10.80 -1.91 36.20
N ILE A 974 10.67 -1.17 37.29
CA ILE A 974 11.44 0.05 37.57
C ILE A 974 11.79 0.11 39.07
N GLY A 975 12.97 0.63 39.40
CA GLY A 975 13.38 0.87 40.78
C GLY A 975 12.58 1.99 41.45
N ASN A 976 12.52 1.97 42.79
CA ASN A 976 11.87 3.05 43.57
C ASN A 976 12.57 4.42 43.40
N ASP A 977 13.84 4.42 42.99
CA ASP A 977 14.61 5.62 42.63
C ASP A 977 14.39 6.06 41.18
N HIS A 978 13.39 5.48 40.51
CA HIS A 978 13.05 5.68 39.09
C HIS A 978 14.16 5.29 38.11
N LYS A 979 15.15 4.49 38.53
CA LYS A 979 16.13 3.95 37.59
C LYS A 979 15.55 2.77 36.84
N PHE A 980 15.66 2.85 35.52
CA PHE A 980 15.32 1.78 34.61
C PHE A 980 16.59 1.03 34.17
N THR A 981 16.62 -0.29 34.33
CA THR A 981 17.75 -1.14 33.93
C THR A 981 17.24 -2.33 33.13
N VAL A 982 17.82 -2.50 31.96
CA VAL A 982 17.51 -3.57 31.02
C VAL A 982 18.77 -3.91 30.24
N LYS A 983 18.96 -5.19 29.90
CA LYS A 983 20.03 -5.58 29.00
C LYS A 983 19.70 -5.15 27.57
N THR A 984 20.71 -4.72 26.84
CA THR A 984 20.55 -4.17 25.48
C THR A 984 21.10 -5.11 24.42
N ASN A 985 20.62 -5.01 23.18
CA ASN A 985 21.13 -5.85 22.09
C ASN A 985 22.57 -5.50 21.69
N GLN A 986 22.99 -4.26 21.92
CA GLN A 986 24.34 -3.75 21.68
C GLN A 986 25.39 -4.60 22.41
N GLU A 987 25.12 -4.99 23.67
CA GLU A 987 26.02 -5.86 24.45
C GLU A 987 26.34 -7.21 23.77
N LEU A 988 25.45 -7.67 22.88
CA LEU A 988 25.57 -8.95 22.18
C LEU A 988 26.23 -8.82 20.81
N ALA A 989 26.34 -7.63 20.22
CA ALA A 989 26.78 -7.41 18.84
C ALA A 989 28.14 -8.08 18.52
N LYS A 990 29.08 -8.07 19.47
CA LYS A 990 30.40 -8.72 19.35
C LYS A 990 30.35 -10.23 19.07
N TYR A 991 29.24 -10.90 19.40
CA TYR A 991 29.06 -12.34 19.22
C TYR A 991 28.47 -12.71 17.85
N LEU A 992 28.06 -11.75 17.02
CA LEU A 992 27.55 -12.03 15.69
C LEU A 992 28.58 -12.82 14.85
N LYS A 993 28.15 -13.95 14.29
CA LYS A 993 28.89 -14.78 13.31
C LYS A 993 28.13 -14.97 11.99
N GLY A 994 26.80 -14.96 12.03
CA GLY A 994 25.93 -15.18 10.85
C GLY A 994 25.65 -13.89 10.06
N HIS A 995 24.73 -14.00 9.11
CA HIS A 995 24.31 -12.88 8.25
C HIS A 995 23.13 -12.13 8.85
N LEU A 996 23.19 -10.80 8.86
CA LEU A 996 22.21 -9.95 9.52
C LEU A 996 21.74 -8.84 8.57
N LEU A 997 20.43 -8.76 8.35
CA LEU A 997 19.77 -7.62 7.73
C LEU A 997 18.98 -6.84 8.79
N LEU A 998 19.38 -5.60 9.04
CA LEU A 998 18.64 -4.62 9.82
C LEU A 998 17.72 -3.81 8.92
N VAL A 999 16.47 -3.60 9.32
CA VAL A 999 15.47 -2.81 8.59
C VAL A 999 14.76 -1.86 9.55
N THR A 1000 14.52 -0.61 9.14
CA THR A 1000 13.73 0.35 9.93
C THR A 1000 12.98 1.32 9.02
N GLY A 1001 11.80 1.78 9.45
CA GLY A 1001 11.17 2.97 8.88
C GLY A 1001 11.96 4.22 9.27
N GLU A 1002 12.06 5.19 8.37
CA GLU A 1002 12.74 6.47 8.63
C GLU A 1002 12.03 7.31 9.70
N VAL A 1003 10.70 7.27 9.71
CA VAL A 1003 9.85 8.14 10.56
C VAL A 1003 9.04 7.31 11.56
N ASP A 1004 9.61 6.21 12.04
CA ASP A 1004 9.02 5.36 13.07
C ASP A 1004 8.94 6.11 14.41
N ASN A 1005 7.74 6.56 14.77
CA ASN A 1005 7.47 7.25 16.03
C ASN A 1005 7.05 6.28 17.17
N ASN A 1006 7.03 4.97 16.92
CA ASN A 1006 6.85 3.97 17.97
C ASN A 1006 8.21 3.45 18.41
N VAL A 1007 8.91 2.72 17.55
CA VAL A 1007 10.29 2.28 17.79
C VAL A 1007 11.22 3.24 17.06
N HIS A 1008 11.63 4.29 17.77
CA HIS A 1008 12.46 5.33 17.17
C HIS A 1008 13.69 4.73 16.44
N PRO A 1009 14.02 5.17 15.20
CA PRO A 1009 15.11 4.60 14.38
C PRO A 1009 16.48 4.60 15.07
N ALA A 1010 16.66 5.47 16.07
CA ALA A 1010 17.82 5.46 16.96
C ALA A 1010 18.09 4.08 17.59
N ASN A 1011 17.07 3.24 17.82
CA ASN A 1011 17.25 1.87 18.28
C ASN A 1011 18.13 1.08 17.30
N THR A 1012 17.77 1.06 16.02
CA THR A 1012 18.50 0.39 14.95
C THR A 1012 19.90 0.98 14.77
N PHE A 1013 20.03 2.30 14.75
CA PHE A 1013 21.33 2.96 14.57
C PHE A 1013 22.31 2.70 15.71
N ARG A 1014 21.84 2.57 16.95
CA ARG A 1014 22.73 2.24 18.08
C ARG A 1014 23.34 0.85 17.95
N VAL A 1015 22.60 -0.13 17.44
CA VAL A 1015 23.16 -1.48 17.20
C VAL A 1015 24.05 -1.50 15.97
N ALA A 1016 23.68 -0.79 14.90
CA ALA A 1016 24.54 -0.62 13.73
C ALA A 1016 25.90 -0.01 14.12
N ASN A 1017 25.89 1.04 14.95
CA ASN A 1017 27.10 1.63 15.49
C ASN A 1017 27.93 0.61 16.29
N GLU A 1018 27.31 -0.17 17.17
CA GLU A 1018 28.05 -1.17 17.95
C GLU A 1018 28.62 -2.28 17.06
N LEU A 1019 27.89 -2.75 16.05
CA LEU A 1019 28.40 -3.72 15.07
C LEU A 1019 29.64 -3.18 14.34
N ILE A 1020 29.61 -1.90 13.92
CA ILE A 1020 30.78 -1.23 13.31
C ILE A 1020 31.96 -1.22 14.27
N LEU A 1021 31.75 -0.82 15.53
CA LEU A 1021 32.82 -0.77 16.54
C LEU A 1021 33.41 -2.16 16.84
N GLN A 1022 32.62 -3.22 16.71
CA GLN A 1022 33.04 -4.60 16.90
C GLN A 1022 33.58 -5.26 15.61
N GLY A 1023 33.67 -4.53 14.50
CA GLY A 1023 34.16 -5.04 13.22
C GLY A 1023 33.28 -6.15 12.64
N LYS A 1024 31.95 -6.02 12.77
CA LYS A 1024 30.98 -7.00 12.28
C LYS A 1024 30.31 -6.54 11.00
N ASP A 1025 30.17 -7.47 10.05
CA ASP A 1025 29.44 -7.24 8.81
C ASP A 1025 27.92 -7.36 9.02
N PHE A 1026 27.16 -6.46 8.41
CA PHE A 1026 25.69 -6.47 8.38
C PHE A 1026 25.17 -5.65 7.21
N ASP A 1027 23.93 -5.89 6.83
CA ASP A 1027 23.18 -5.10 5.86
C ASP A 1027 22.18 -4.19 6.59
N LEU A 1028 21.96 -2.97 6.08
CA LEU A 1028 20.98 -2.03 6.62
C LEU A 1028 20.07 -1.50 5.52
N LEU A 1029 18.76 -1.57 5.74
CA LEU A 1029 17.72 -0.98 4.89
C LEU A 1029 16.89 0.02 5.70
N VAL A 1030 17.03 1.30 5.38
CA VAL A 1030 16.14 2.36 5.90
C VAL A 1030 15.06 2.61 4.84
N LEU A 1031 13.79 2.57 5.24
CA LEU A 1031 12.64 2.79 4.36
C LEU A 1031 12.16 4.25 4.47
N PRO A 1032 12.39 5.10 3.44
CA PRO A 1032 12.06 6.52 3.49
C PRO A 1032 10.56 6.77 3.70
N GLY A 1033 10.23 7.74 4.57
CA GLY A 1033 8.85 8.12 4.88
C GLY A 1033 7.97 7.06 5.54
N GLN A 1034 8.51 5.86 5.85
CA GLN A 1034 7.75 4.80 6.51
C GLN A 1034 7.81 4.92 8.04
N GLY A 1035 6.68 4.64 8.69
CA GLY A 1035 6.55 4.59 10.14
C GLY A 1035 6.87 3.20 10.71
N HIS A 1036 6.18 2.84 11.80
CA HIS A 1036 6.36 1.53 12.44
C HIS A 1036 5.89 0.37 11.55
N GLY A 1037 4.68 0.49 11.00
CA GLY A 1037 4.23 -0.36 9.90
C GLY A 1037 4.80 0.15 8.57
N TYR A 1038 5.10 -0.79 7.67
CA TYR A 1038 5.47 -0.45 6.29
C TYR A 1038 4.25 -0.64 5.39
N ASP A 1039 4.05 0.30 4.46
CA ASP A 1039 2.88 0.35 3.60
C ASP A 1039 3.23 0.40 2.11
N GLY A 1040 2.24 0.07 1.28
CA GLY A 1040 2.30 0.16 -0.17
C GLY A 1040 3.56 -0.47 -0.79
N PRO A 1041 4.27 0.23 -1.69
CA PRO A 1041 5.43 -0.34 -2.38
C PRO A 1041 6.61 -0.64 -1.45
N TYR A 1042 6.77 0.09 -0.34
CA TYR A 1042 7.85 -0.14 0.62
C TYR A 1042 7.69 -1.47 1.35
N LYS A 1043 6.44 -1.82 1.72
CA LYS A 1043 6.11 -3.13 2.28
C LYS A 1043 6.46 -4.25 1.31
N ALA A 1044 6.01 -4.13 0.06
CA ALA A 1044 6.28 -5.13 -0.98
C ALA A 1044 7.79 -5.29 -1.23
N TYR A 1045 8.54 -4.18 -1.27
CA TYR A 1045 9.99 -4.19 -1.41
C TYR A 1045 10.70 -4.88 -0.24
N PHE A 1046 10.34 -4.54 1.01
CA PHE A 1046 10.90 -5.18 2.19
C PHE A 1046 10.63 -6.69 2.21
N GLU A 1047 9.39 -7.09 1.93
CA GLU A 1047 8.98 -8.49 1.90
C GLU A 1047 9.77 -9.29 0.86
N LYS A 1048 9.96 -8.74 -0.34
CA LYS A 1048 10.84 -9.31 -1.37
C LYS A 1048 12.28 -9.39 -0.86
N LYS A 1049 12.83 -8.31 -0.31
CA LYS A 1049 14.21 -8.26 0.19
C LYS A 1049 14.46 -9.30 1.28
N LYS A 1050 13.51 -9.50 2.22
CA LYS A 1050 13.57 -10.53 3.26
C LYS A 1050 13.69 -11.94 2.65
N ARG A 1051 12.84 -12.27 1.67
CA ARG A 1051 12.87 -13.58 0.99
C ARG A 1051 14.16 -13.80 0.22
N ASP A 1052 14.61 -12.79 -0.51
CA ASP A 1052 15.87 -12.85 -1.26
C ASP A 1052 17.06 -13.02 -0.30
N TYR A 1053 17.04 -12.37 0.87
CA TYR A 1053 18.07 -12.50 1.89
C TYR A 1053 18.18 -13.94 2.42
N PHE A 1054 17.06 -14.55 2.81
CA PHE A 1054 17.06 -15.95 3.25
C PHE A 1054 17.45 -16.90 2.12
N SER A 1055 17.00 -16.65 0.89
CA SER A 1055 17.37 -17.48 -0.27
C SER A 1055 18.89 -17.45 -0.50
N LYS A 1056 19.50 -16.27 -0.48
CA LYS A 1056 20.95 -16.09 -0.63
C LYS A 1056 21.74 -16.91 0.38
N TYR A 1057 21.39 -16.82 1.66
CA TYR A 1057 22.23 -17.34 2.73
C TYR A 1057 21.83 -18.73 3.28
N LEU A 1058 20.62 -19.22 3.02
CA LEU A 1058 20.18 -20.57 3.41
C LEU A 1058 20.08 -21.55 2.24
N LEU A 1059 19.93 -21.04 1.01
CA LEU A 1059 19.80 -21.86 -0.20
C LEU A 1059 20.98 -21.72 -1.17
N ASN A 1060 21.89 -20.77 -0.95
CA ASN A 1060 23.00 -20.44 -1.84
C ASN A 1060 22.52 -20.08 -3.28
N LYS A 1061 21.43 -19.31 -3.36
CA LYS A 1061 20.79 -18.90 -4.63
C LYS A 1061 20.83 -17.40 -4.84
#